data_AF-A0A9D2VIX0-F1
#
_entry.id   AF-A0A9D2VIX0-F1
#
_cell.length_a   1.000
_cell.length_b   1.000
_cell.length_c   1.000
_cell.angle_alpha   90.00
_cell.angle_beta   90.00
_cell.angle_gamma   90.00
#
_symmetry.space_group_name_H-M   'P 1'
#
loop_
_entity.id
_entity.type
_entity.pdbx_description
1 polymer ?
#
loop_
_entity_poly.entity_id
_entity_poly.type
_entity_poly.pdbx_seq_one_letter_code
_entity_poly.pdbx_strand_id
1 'polypeptide(L)'
;MRNEECSRPLGRYVGRAVVSAALAMGLVGVPFTAFAEESANSPTPPQIDFVGGEDVFDWAAGAPSARTLSGSTLPAQFDLRNNDVYGNVVTPVKFQNPWGSCWSFGVASASEASIISEAKQKDIDLSEEFKDISERHLAWFTYTPLVEDDDSGQGGEGIVSLKEGANGRLDSGGWMVYGTSLFSSGIGPVPESAAPYKNDEELIDSVTDPVTGEEYNYQYSKDGTWAVDEELRFQQMVEFEQSVQLPSPGEYNAAGDYAGAERANDAIKQQLYEGRGVAIAFYADQSKPNEITEMGFMNPGNNVDGSWAHYTYDDVGISHAVTIVGWDDNYSKENFGNPDPETGEVDPSKQPPDDGAWIVKNSWGSGAEFPNGYPGGWGTDENGDGNGEGYFYLSYWDKTITKPESFDFAVESTQSEDDHYFVHQYDYMPAQNVSSNSSSLPMRMANIFSADDAETVRKLTCETTRPNTQVTFDVYLLDEGATLPTEGVKLATVEQTFEWGGFHAVELTDEQAFTLNAGERFSVVVTQQCLDDNDYYVSYDVGWDRAFLDTLEQQYHEQYYDQYYQMYLGVAKDALWQAKYNEFVNEGGMDEDAAAAAADEYVETEEGQKLIADAAAKAAEEVIQQKVPSYYYEGVVNEGESFVYASDENGENPAWRDFHEDSVASEARGDQIDNLPIKAYGYPVEEGAGDPATEESVAQLEMYLSSANDMLASAVESAAGDGSDVPTSQYWVPSDVRAELTAAIMEAEDLLAGGNPTQGDVDRISLALSTATKAFDEAKQPGTLADEYASAEAVKQLEDAIKDARNDLAQTVVSADGSDVAKGTPWVTQAVHDAFEAAIASAETAAGAERPLASDIERAAADLAAAREAFDAAKADGLKETGGSGGSGGGSEEKPDAGSDAKGDGALVRTGDDATLGIAVACVGGAAALAAGAALAMRRRIGKE
;
A
#
# COMPACT_ATOMS: atom_id res chain seq x y z
N MET A 1 -38.88 22.79 -14.73
CA MET A 1 -39.56 21.53 -15.09
C MET A 1 -38.57 20.44 -14.73
N ARG A 2 -38.87 19.71 -13.66
CA ARG A 2 -38.16 18.47 -13.31
C ARG A 2 -38.50 17.46 -14.40
N ASN A 3 -37.49 16.88 -15.02
CA ASN A 3 -37.60 15.55 -15.58
C ASN A 3 -36.79 14.67 -14.63
N GLU A 4 -37.52 13.84 -13.88
CA GLU A 4 -37.05 12.62 -13.27
C GLU A 4 -36.78 11.60 -14.40
N GLU A 5 -35.86 10.65 -14.16
CA GLU A 5 -35.40 9.58 -15.07
C GLU A 5 -34.31 9.96 -16.10
N CYS A 6 -33.10 10.21 -15.61
CA CYS A 6 -31.88 9.70 -16.25
C CYS A 6 -30.80 9.57 -15.17
N SER A 7 -30.32 8.34 -14.96
CA SER A 7 -29.12 8.00 -14.22
C SER A 7 -27.91 8.80 -14.72
N ARG A 8 -26.91 8.92 -13.85
CA ARG A 8 -25.60 9.56 -14.09
C ARG A 8 -25.11 9.30 -15.53
N PRO A 9 -24.51 10.27 -16.24
CA PRO A 9 -23.78 9.95 -17.46
C PRO A 9 -22.67 8.95 -17.10
N LEU A 10 -22.80 7.73 -17.60
CA LEU A 10 -21.90 6.59 -17.38
C LEU A 10 -20.42 6.99 -17.55
N GLY A 11 -19.54 6.44 -16.69
CA GLY A 11 -18.09 6.42 -16.93
C GLY A 11 -17.30 7.68 -16.56
N ARG A 12 -17.62 8.37 -15.46
CA ARG A 12 -16.74 9.39 -14.89
C ARG A 12 -16.67 9.21 -13.38
N TYR A 13 -16.01 8.15 -12.98
CA TYR A 13 -15.33 8.01 -11.71
C TYR A 13 -13.87 7.91 -12.15
N VAL A 14 -13.14 9.03 -12.08
CA VAL A 14 -11.74 9.08 -12.51
C VAL A 14 -10.88 9.12 -11.26
N GLY A 15 -10.15 8.04 -10.99
CA GLY A 15 -8.98 8.13 -10.11
C GLY A 15 -7.97 9.03 -10.81
N ARG A 16 -7.78 10.26 -10.33
CA ARG A 16 -6.75 11.13 -10.92
C ARG A 16 -5.42 10.81 -10.24
N ALA A 17 -4.48 10.29 -11.01
CA ALA A 17 -3.07 10.24 -10.61
C ALA A 17 -2.61 11.66 -10.31
N VAL A 18 -2.02 11.86 -9.14
CA VAL A 18 -1.56 13.17 -8.69
C VAL A 18 -0.09 13.37 -9.07
N VAL A 19 0.22 14.55 -9.61
CA VAL A 19 1.54 14.88 -10.14
C VAL A 19 2.53 15.17 -9.03
N SER A 20 3.58 14.37 -8.91
CA SER A 20 4.72 14.74 -8.09
C SER A 20 5.71 15.59 -8.89
N ALA A 21 5.90 16.84 -8.44
CA ALA A 21 6.91 17.72 -9.02
C ALA A 21 8.31 17.19 -8.64
N ALA A 22 8.91 16.43 -9.56
CA ALA A 22 10.27 15.92 -9.44
C ALA A 22 11.23 16.99 -8.87
N LEU A 23 12.02 16.59 -7.87
CA LEU A 23 12.97 17.41 -7.11
C LEU A 23 14.16 17.84 -8.00
N ALA A 24 13.92 18.68 -9.00
CA ALA A 24 14.96 19.23 -9.86
C ALA A 24 15.76 20.33 -9.14
N MET A 25 16.61 19.97 -8.18
CA MET A 25 17.62 20.90 -7.67
C MET A 25 18.73 21.08 -8.71
N GLY A 26 18.70 22.23 -9.38
CA GLY A 26 19.69 22.65 -10.36
C GLY A 26 21.13 22.68 -9.81
N LEU A 27 21.95 21.73 -10.27
CA LEU A 27 23.40 21.79 -10.19
C LEU A 27 23.94 22.91 -11.10
N VAL A 28 23.97 24.14 -10.60
CA VAL A 28 24.83 25.18 -11.18
C VAL A 28 26.27 24.84 -10.81
N GLY A 29 26.98 24.28 -11.79
CA GLY A 29 28.36 23.83 -11.66
C GLY A 29 29.31 24.89 -11.07
N VAL A 30 29.98 24.48 -10.00
CA VAL A 30 31.27 25.02 -9.60
C VAL A 30 32.23 23.84 -9.53
N PRO A 31 33.34 23.82 -10.29
CA PRO A 31 34.22 22.67 -10.35
C PRO A 31 34.97 22.54 -9.02
N PHE A 32 34.54 21.62 -8.17
CA PHE A 32 35.35 21.19 -7.03
C PHE A 32 36.49 20.32 -7.58
N THR A 33 37.66 20.94 -7.70
CA THR A 33 38.92 20.24 -7.85
C THR A 33 39.12 19.36 -6.62
N ALA A 34 39.10 18.04 -6.84
CA ALA A 34 39.47 17.03 -5.87
C ALA A 34 40.82 17.34 -5.22
N PHE A 35 40.81 17.58 -3.92
CA PHE A 35 41.91 17.20 -3.06
C PHE A 35 41.49 15.91 -2.36
N ALA A 36 42.04 14.81 -2.84
CA ALA A 36 42.04 13.55 -2.14
C ALA A 36 42.86 13.70 -0.85
N GLU A 37 42.20 13.57 0.28
CA GLU A 37 42.83 13.06 1.50
C GLU A 37 41.94 11.92 2.02
N GLU A 38 42.52 10.73 1.99
CA GLU A 38 41.92 9.44 2.32
C GLU A 38 41.58 9.39 3.81
N SER A 39 40.30 9.52 4.13
CA SER A 39 39.72 9.15 5.43
C SER A 39 38.98 7.83 5.26
N ALA A 40 39.70 6.73 5.43
CA ALA A 40 39.14 5.40 5.52
C ALA A 40 38.33 5.25 6.82
N ASN A 41 37.04 5.60 6.78
CA ASN A 41 35.92 5.06 7.59
C ASN A 41 34.69 5.96 7.46
N SER A 42 34.01 5.90 6.32
CA SER A 42 32.57 6.22 6.26
C SER A 42 31.86 4.87 6.06
N PRO A 43 30.91 4.49 6.92
CA PRO A 43 30.15 3.27 6.71
C PRO A 43 29.40 3.39 5.38
N THR A 44 29.57 2.41 4.51
CA THR A 44 28.73 2.20 3.34
C THR A 44 27.28 2.02 3.84
N PRO A 45 26.27 2.66 3.23
CA PRO A 45 24.88 2.36 3.55
C PRO A 45 24.61 0.86 3.34
N PRO A 46 23.83 0.22 4.21
CA PRO A 46 23.49 -1.19 4.05
C PRO A 46 22.71 -1.43 2.76
N GLN A 47 23.06 -2.51 2.07
CA GLN A 47 22.36 -2.96 0.87
C GLN A 47 21.37 -4.04 1.30
N ILE A 48 20.12 -3.95 0.87
CA ILE A 48 19.21 -5.10 0.93
C ILE A 48 19.57 -5.97 -0.29
N ASP A 49 20.04 -7.19 -0.04
CA ASP A 49 20.25 -8.16 -1.11
C ASP A 49 18.87 -8.59 -1.63
N PHE A 50 18.47 -8.05 -2.78
CA PHE A 50 17.32 -8.53 -3.54
C PHE A 50 17.67 -9.93 -4.06
N VAL A 51 17.37 -10.95 -3.26
CA VAL A 51 17.53 -12.34 -3.67
C VAL A 51 16.41 -12.65 -4.66
N GLY A 52 16.78 -12.82 -5.93
CA GLY A 52 15.87 -13.35 -6.93
C GLY A 52 15.40 -14.76 -6.56
N GLY A 53 14.07 -14.95 -6.60
CA GLY A 53 13.45 -16.25 -6.82
C GLY A 53 13.31 -17.17 -5.60
N GLU A 54 12.95 -16.65 -4.43
CA GLU A 54 12.06 -17.44 -3.57
C GLU A 54 10.63 -17.26 -4.09
N ASP A 55 9.88 -18.36 -4.25
CA ASP A 55 8.46 -18.26 -4.53
C ASP A 55 7.84 -17.56 -3.32
N VAL A 56 7.45 -16.31 -3.51
CA VAL A 56 6.89 -15.46 -2.44
C VAL A 56 5.57 -16.04 -1.93
N PHE A 57 5.00 -16.97 -2.71
CA PHE A 57 3.86 -17.81 -2.39
C PHE A 57 4.22 -19.22 -1.92
N ASP A 58 5.50 -19.53 -1.66
CA ASP A 58 5.87 -20.61 -0.74
C ASP A 58 5.46 -20.15 0.66
N TRP A 59 4.16 -20.27 0.94
CA TRP A 59 3.56 -20.18 2.26
C TRP A 59 4.28 -21.24 3.09
N ALA A 60 5.38 -20.82 3.73
CA ALA A 60 6.44 -21.70 4.22
C ALA A 60 5.87 -22.99 4.80
N ALA A 61 6.48 -24.12 4.46
CA ALA A 61 6.22 -25.41 5.08
C ALA A 61 6.51 -25.34 6.59
N GLY A 62 5.57 -24.79 7.38
CA GLY A 62 5.86 -24.37 8.75
C GLY A 62 4.76 -23.67 9.54
N ALA A 63 3.97 -22.74 8.98
CA ALA A 63 2.84 -22.01 9.64
C ALA A 63 2.40 -20.80 8.74
N PRO A 64 1.15 -20.27 8.79
CA PRO A 64 0.52 -20.03 10.08
C PRO A 64 -1.02 -19.92 10.24
N SER A 65 -1.41 -19.50 11.45
CA SER A 65 -2.71 -19.38 12.08
C SER A 65 -3.71 -18.39 11.45
N ALA A 66 -3.72 -18.23 10.12
CA ALA A 66 -4.93 -17.72 9.45
C ALA A 66 -6.11 -18.49 10.05
N ARG A 67 -7.13 -17.79 10.53
CA ARG A 67 -8.26 -18.37 11.25
C ARG A 67 -9.20 -19.05 10.25
N THR A 68 -8.62 -19.92 9.43
CA THR A 68 -9.31 -20.87 8.56
C THR A 68 -10.44 -21.49 9.35
N LEU A 69 -11.66 -21.18 8.95
CA LEU A 69 -12.83 -21.79 9.52
C LEU A 69 -12.73 -23.30 9.26
N SER A 70 -12.51 -24.09 10.32
CA SER A 70 -12.44 -25.55 10.15
C SER A 70 -13.69 -26.09 9.45
N GLY A 71 -13.57 -27.18 8.70
CA GLY A 71 -14.70 -27.86 8.05
C GLY A 71 -15.88 -28.28 8.97
N SER A 72 -15.77 -28.11 10.29
CA SER A 72 -16.92 -28.23 11.20
C SER A 72 -17.84 -27.01 11.23
N THR A 73 -17.40 -25.88 10.66
CA THR A 73 -18.11 -24.59 10.61
C THR A 73 -18.64 -24.29 9.22
N LEU A 74 -17.93 -24.72 8.16
CA LEU A 74 -18.36 -24.63 6.76
C LEU A 74 -19.31 -25.80 6.41
N PRO A 75 -20.31 -25.59 5.54
CA PRO A 75 -21.16 -26.69 5.06
C PRO A 75 -20.36 -27.65 4.15
N ALA A 76 -20.81 -28.91 4.08
CA ALA A 76 -20.17 -29.90 3.20
C ALA A 76 -20.34 -29.60 1.70
N GLN A 77 -21.27 -28.70 1.35
CA GLN A 77 -21.51 -28.24 0.00
C GLN A 77 -21.99 -26.79 0.04
N PHE A 78 -21.55 -25.98 -0.91
CA PHE A 78 -22.02 -24.61 -1.10
C PHE A 78 -21.88 -24.20 -2.56
N ASP A 79 -22.82 -23.42 -3.06
CA ASP A 79 -22.89 -23.05 -4.47
C ASP A 79 -23.37 -21.59 -4.61
N LEU A 80 -22.52 -20.71 -5.13
CA LEU A 80 -22.85 -19.31 -5.35
C LEU A 80 -23.91 -19.11 -6.44
N ARG A 81 -24.15 -20.13 -7.28
CA ARG A 81 -25.23 -20.11 -8.29
C ARG A 81 -26.61 -20.29 -7.65
N ASN A 82 -26.67 -20.94 -6.48
CA ASN A 82 -27.92 -21.21 -5.77
C ASN A 82 -27.70 -21.54 -4.29
N ASN A 83 -27.84 -20.55 -3.43
CA ASN A 83 -27.77 -20.75 -1.98
C ASN A 83 -28.79 -19.87 -1.22
N ASP A 84 -29.04 -20.23 0.05
CA ASP A 84 -30.01 -19.53 0.89
C ASP A 84 -29.51 -18.18 1.44
N VAL A 85 -28.21 -17.87 1.29
CA VAL A 85 -27.58 -16.64 1.83
C VAL A 85 -27.67 -15.51 0.79
N TYR A 86 -27.14 -15.76 -0.40
CA TYR A 86 -27.01 -14.81 -1.50
C TYR A 86 -27.88 -15.15 -2.71
N GLY A 87 -28.60 -16.28 -2.75
CA GLY A 87 -29.35 -16.70 -3.94
C GLY A 87 -28.42 -17.08 -5.09
N ASN A 88 -28.71 -16.59 -6.31
CA ASN A 88 -27.77 -16.67 -7.43
C ASN A 88 -27.02 -15.35 -7.56
N VAL A 89 -25.70 -15.39 -7.40
CA VAL A 89 -24.80 -14.24 -7.55
C VAL A 89 -23.77 -14.45 -8.66
N VAL A 90 -23.86 -15.56 -9.39
CA VAL A 90 -22.94 -15.91 -10.46
C VAL A 90 -23.58 -15.56 -11.79
N THR A 91 -22.90 -14.73 -12.58
CA THR A 91 -23.29 -14.37 -13.94
C THR A 91 -23.08 -15.54 -14.90
N PRO A 92 -23.77 -15.57 -16.05
CA PRO A 92 -23.57 -16.60 -17.07
C PRO A 92 -22.12 -16.72 -17.55
N VAL A 93 -21.73 -17.92 -18.01
CA VAL A 93 -20.41 -18.15 -18.61
C VAL A 93 -20.30 -17.45 -19.96
N LYS A 94 -19.25 -16.66 -20.11
CA LYS A 94 -18.90 -15.90 -21.33
C LYS A 94 -17.91 -16.68 -22.21
N PHE A 95 -17.54 -16.13 -23.38
CA PHE A 95 -16.66 -16.78 -24.35
C PHE A 95 -15.38 -15.99 -24.65
N GLN A 96 -14.22 -16.49 -24.20
CA GLN A 96 -12.93 -15.81 -24.31
C GLN A 96 -12.34 -15.78 -25.73
N ASN A 97 -12.79 -16.68 -26.59
CA ASN A 97 -12.22 -16.76 -27.92
C ASN A 97 -12.44 -15.43 -28.65
N PRO A 98 -11.43 -14.95 -29.39
CA PRO A 98 -10.34 -15.74 -29.94
C PRO A 98 -9.00 -15.65 -29.18
N TRP A 99 -8.97 -15.04 -27.99
CA TRP A 99 -7.73 -14.62 -27.34
C TRP A 99 -7.28 -15.52 -26.17
N GLY A 100 -6.00 -15.45 -25.84
CA GLY A 100 -5.39 -16.04 -24.63
C GLY A 100 -5.69 -15.28 -23.34
N SER A 101 -6.96 -14.91 -23.12
CA SER A 101 -7.42 -13.96 -22.10
C SER A 101 -8.16 -14.61 -20.92
N CYS A 102 -8.11 -15.94 -20.78
CA CYS A 102 -8.82 -16.68 -19.71
C CYS A 102 -8.65 -16.08 -18.31
N TRP A 103 -7.47 -15.57 -17.97
CA TRP A 103 -7.18 -14.92 -16.70
C TRP A 103 -8.06 -13.68 -16.45
N SER A 104 -8.30 -12.87 -17.48
CA SER A 104 -9.17 -11.69 -17.39
C SER A 104 -10.63 -12.07 -17.14
N PHE A 105 -11.10 -13.18 -17.73
CA PHE A 105 -12.43 -13.76 -17.43
C PHE A 105 -12.51 -14.33 -16.02
N GLY A 106 -11.42 -14.95 -15.54
CA GLY A 106 -11.32 -15.45 -14.18
C GLY A 106 -11.44 -14.31 -13.15
N VAL A 107 -10.69 -13.23 -13.35
CA VAL A 107 -10.75 -12.01 -12.53
C VAL A 107 -12.14 -11.38 -12.60
N ALA A 108 -12.63 -11.08 -13.81
CA ALA A 108 -13.95 -10.46 -14.00
C ALA A 108 -15.05 -11.28 -13.33
N SER A 109 -15.08 -12.60 -13.54
CA SER A 109 -16.11 -13.44 -12.94
C SER A 109 -15.98 -13.58 -11.42
N ALA A 110 -14.78 -13.53 -10.86
CA ALA A 110 -14.60 -13.51 -9.40
C ALA A 110 -15.13 -12.20 -8.81
N SER A 111 -14.76 -11.07 -9.43
CA SER A 111 -15.21 -9.73 -9.06
C SER A 111 -16.73 -9.55 -9.16
N GLU A 112 -17.34 -10.01 -10.25
CA GLU A 112 -18.80 -9.98 -10.44
C GLU A 112 -19.54 -10.69 -9.30
N ALA A 113 -19.07 -11.89 -8.90
CA ALA A 113 -19.67 -12.64 -7.80
C ALA A 113 -19.60 -11.89 -6.48
N SER A 114 -18.43 -11.29 -6.16
CA SER A 114 -18.26 -10.49 -4.94
C SER A 114 -19.15 -9.25 -4.93
N ILE A 115 -19.15 -8.47 -6.01
CA ILE A 115 -19.98 -7.25 -6.15
C ILE A 115 -21.46 -7.58 -5.97
N ILE A 116 -21.96 -8.63 -6.64
CA ILE A 116 -23.38 -9.00 -6.56
C ILE A 116 -23.74 -9.53 -5.16
N SER A 117 -22.85 -10.33 -4.55
CA SER A 117 -23.03 -10.83 -3.18
C SER A 117 -23.11 -9.70 -2.17
N GLU A 118 -22.16 -8.77 -2.21
CA GLU A 118 -22.10 -7.66 -1.27
C GLU A 118 -23.27 -6.69 -1.46
N ALA A 119 -23.63 -6.37 -2.72
CA ALA A 119 -24.82 -5.58 -3.02
C ALA A 119 -26.07 -6.16 -2.34
N LYS A 120 -26.22 -7.49 -2.41
CA LYS A 120 -27.33 -8.20 -1.78
C LYS A 120 -27.27 -8.18 -0.26
N GLN A 121 -26.09 -8.31 0.33
CA GLN A 121 -25.90 -8.20 1.78
C GLN A 121 -26.25 -6.81 2.31
N LYS A 122 -25.89 -5.76 1.56
CA LYS A 122 -26.11 -4.35 1.89
C LYS A 122 -27.49 -3.82 1.44
N ASP A 123 -28.35 -4.66 0.84
CA ASP A 123 -29.67 -4.29 0.28
C ASP A 123 -29.59 -3.16 -0.77
N ILE A 124 -28.55 -3.19 -1.60
CA ILE A 124 -28.28 -2.26 -2.69
C ILE A 124 -28.85 -2.80 -4.00
N ASP A 125 -29.70 -2.02 -4.67
CA ASP A 125 -30.25 -2.36 -5.99
C ASP A 125 -29.23 -2.05 -7.09
N LEU A 126 -28.42 -3.06 -7.40
CA LEU A 126 -27.36 -2.96 -8.41
C LEU A 126 -27.95 -3.07 -9.82
N SER A 127 -27.64 -2.07 -10.66
CA SER A 127 -28.06 -2.10 -12.07
C SER A 127 -27.38 -3.25 -12.85
N GLU A 128 -28.04 -3.75 -13.91
CA GLU A 128 -27.51 -4.88 -14.70
C GLU A 128 -26.12 -4.60 -15.30
N GLU A 129 -25.81 -3.34 -15.60
CA GLU A 129 -24.53 -2.95 -16.18
C GLU A 129 -23.35 -3.17 -15.22
N PHE A 130 -23.57 -3.07 -13.91
CA PHE A 130 -22.52 -3.25 -12.90
C PHE A 130 -22.30 -4.73 -12.54
N LYS A 131 -23.08 -5.63 -13.14
CA LYS A 131 -22.99 -7.09 -12.95
C LYS A 131 -22.11 -7.75 -14.01
N ASP A 132 -21.71 -7.04 -15.06
CA ASP A 132 -21.02 -7.59 -16.21
C ASP A 132 -19.75 -6.76 -16.46
N ILE A 133 -18.59 -7.27 -16.04
CA ILE A 133 -17.30 -6.58 -16.12
C ILE A 133 -16.66 -6.83 -17.49
N SER A 134 -16.01 -5.80 -18.04
CA SER A 134 -15.27 -5.90 -19.30
C SER A 134 -13.94 -6.65 -19.15
N GLU A 135 -13.84 -7.84 -19.74
CA GLU A 135 -12.57 -8.55 -19.87
C GLU A 135 -11.62 -7.91 -20.88
N ARG A 136 -12.16 -7.23 -21.91
CA ARG A 136 -11.36 -6.56 -22.94
C ARG A 136 -10.57 -5.39 -22.33
N HIS A 137 -11.19 -4.63 -21.43
CA HIS A 137 -10.54 -3.53 -20.71
C HIS A 137 -9.34 -4.03 -19.90
N LEU A 138 -9.57 -5.03 -19.04
CA LEU A 138 -8.54 -5.68 -18.24
C LEU A 138 -7.37 -6.20 -19.11
N ALA A 139 -7.68 -7.06 -20.08
CA ALA A 139 -6.67 -7.69 -20.92
C ALA A 139 -5.87 -6.68 -21.77
N TRP A 140 -6.50 -5.56 -22.15
CA TRP A 140 -5.84 -4.51 -22.92
C TRP A 140 -4.90 -3.69 -22.05
N PHE A 141 -5.37 -3.16 -20.91
CA PHE A 141 -4.59 -2.22 -20.11
C PHE A 141 -3.46 -2.88 -19.33
N THR A 142 -3.53 -4.17 -19.00
CA THR A 142 -2.40 -4.90 -18.40
C THR A 142 -1.16 -4.85 -19.28
N TYR A 143 -1.32 -4.91 -20.60
CA TYR A 143 -0.22 -4.90 -21.56
C TYR A 143 -0.11 -3.56 -22.31
N THR A 144 -0.69 -2.50 -21.75
CA THR A 144 -0.59 -1.14 -22.26
C THR A 144 0.05 -0.27 -21.18
N PRO A 145 1.37 -0.06 -21.26
CA PRO A 145 2.07 0.85 -20.35
C PRO A 145 1.41 2.23 -20.31
N LEU A 146 1.71 2.98 -19.25
CA LEU A 146 1.38 4.39 -19.18
C LEU A 146 1.99 5.14 -20.35
N VAL A 147 1.30 6.19 -20.77
CA VAL A 147 1.76 7.01 -21.91
C VAL A 147 3.07 7.68 -21.52
N GLU A 148 4.04 7.70 -22.43
CA GLU A 148 5.37 8.28 -22.20
C GLU A 148 5.38 9.74 -21.72
N ASP A 149 4.34 10.51 -22.08
CA ASP A 149 4.16 11.91 -21.68
C ASP A 149 3.13 12.10 -20.56
N ASP A 150 2.83 11.03 -19.81
CA ASP A 150 2.02 11.08 -18.59
C ASP A 150 2.62 12.04 -17.56
N ASP A 151 1.76 12.81 -16.89
CA ASP A 151 2.17 13.87 -15.98
C ASP A 151 2.41 13.42 -14.55
N SER A 152 2.10 12.17 -14.18
CA SER A 152 2.33 11.62 -12.83
C SER A 152 3.80 11.37 -12.49
N GLY A 153 4.70 11.44 -13.49
CA GLY A 153 6.09 11.02 -13.36
C GLY A 153 6.31 9.53 -13.66
N GLN A 154 5.25 8.77 -13.93
CA GLN A 154 5.25 7.33 -14.22
C GLN A 154 5.14 7.00 -15.72
N GLY A 155 5.53 7.93 -16.60
CA GLY A 155 5.41 7.72 -18.04
C GLY A 155 6.22 6.52 -18.55
N GLY A 156 5.57 5.63 -19.31
CA GLY A 156 6.20 4.40 -19.85
C GLY A 156 6.12 3.18 -18.94
N GLU A 157 5.67 3.34 -17.69
CA GLU A 157 5.59 2.26 -16.71
C GLU A 157 4.51 1.22 -17.07
N GLY A 158 4.78 -0.07 -16.88
CA GLY A 158 3.81 -1.16 -17.08
C GLY A 158 4.41 -2.46 -17.63
N ILE A 159 3.54 -3.35 -18.12
CA ILE A 159 3.97 -4.56 -18.87
C ILE A 159 3.89 -4.29 -20.37
N VAL A 160 4.96 -4.62 -21.09
CA VAL A 160 5.05 -4.48 -22.54
C VAL A 160 4.89 -5.83 -23.23
N SER A 161 3.85 -5.99 -24.04
CA SER A 161 3.66 -7.19 -24.89
C SER A 161 4.66 -7.25 -26.05
N LEU A 162 5.17 -8.45 -26.32
CA LEU A 162 6.07 -8.78 -27.43
C LEU A 162 5.35 -9.49 -28.58
N LYS A 163 4.05 -9.76 -28.45
CA LYS A 163 3.24 -10.39 -29.50
C LYS A 163 3.08 -9.44 -30.68
N GLU A 164 3.09 -9.99 -31.90
CA GLU A 164 3.02 -9.20 -33.12
C GLU A 164 1.65 -8.50 -33.29
N GLY A 165 1.68 -7.23 -33.70
CA GLY A 165 0.48 -6.44 -34.01
C GLY A 165 -0.18 -5.83 -32.76
N ALA A 166 -1.03 -4.82 -32.98
CA ALA A 166 -1.64 -4.07 -31.88
C ALA A 166 -2.51 -4.95 -30.95
N ASN A 167 -3.17 -5.96 -31.51
CA ASN A 167 -4.04 -6.88 -30.77
C ASN A 167 -3.26 -7.97 -30.01
N GLY A 168 -1.93 -8.06 -30.20
CA GLY A 168 -1.08 -9.07 -29.56
C GLY A 168 -1.16 -9.07 -28.03
N ARG A 169 -1.48 -7.92 -27.44
CA ARG A 169 -1.75 -7.72 -26.01
C ARG A 169 -2.77 -8.70 -25.43
N LEU A 170 -3.85 -8.95 -26.16
CA LEU A 170 -4.92 -9.85 -25.72
C LEU A 170 -4.48 -11.33 -25.71
N ASP A 171 -3.38 -11.66 -26.40
CA ASP A 171 -2.84 -13.01 -26.54
C ASP A 171 -1.59 -13.26 -25.68
N SER A 172 -1.24 -12.31 -24.80
CA SER A 172 -0.03 -12.39 -23.98
C SER A 172 -0.16 -13.32 -22.76
N GLY A 173 -1.36 -13.83 -22.46
CA GLY A 173 -1.64 -14.60 -21.24
C GLY A 173 -1.74 -13.69 -20.02
N GLY A 174 -1.77 -14.24 -18.81
CA GLY A 174 -1.71 -13.44 -17.59
C GLY A 174 -2.12 -14.17 -16.33
N TRP A 175 -2.05 -13.47 -15.20
CA TRP A 175 -2.33 -13.97 -13.85
C TRP A 175 -3.40 -13.12 -13.18
N MET A 176 -4.03 -13.68 -12.14
CA MET A 176 -5.11 -13.01 -11.40
C MET A 176 -4.63 -11.73 -10.70
N VAL A 177 -3.39 -11.72 -10.21
CA VAL A 177 -2.78 -10.56 -9.53
C VAL A 177 -2.71 -9.33 -10.43
N TYR A 178 -2.72 -9.48 -11.76
CA TYR A 178 -2.83 -8.33 -12.66
C TYR A 178 -4.15 -7.58 -12.48
N GLY A 179 -5.23 -8.28 -12.13
CA GLY A 179 -6.48 -7.65 -11.70
C GLY A 179 -6.29 -6.80 -10.45
N THR A 180 -5.53 -7.31 -9.46
CA THR A 180 -5.20 -6.59 -8.23
C THR A 180 -4.44 -5.30 -8.54
N SER A 181 -3.35 -5.38 -9.32
CA SER A 181 -2.55 -4.20 -9.70
C SER A 181 -3.37 -3.18 -10.48
N LEU A 182 -4.20 -3.60 -11.45
CA LEU A 182 -5.01 -2.68 -12.23
C LEU A 182 -6.08 -2.00 -11.37
N PHE A 183 -6.88 -2.79 -10.65
CA PHE A 183 -7.99 -2.25 -9.85
C PHE A 183 -7.51 -1.36 -8.71
N SER A 184 -6.41 -1.73 -8.05
CA SER A 184 -5.80 -0.91 -6.99
C SER A 184 -5.22 0.39 -7.53
N SER A 185 -4.79 0.41 -8.79
CA SER A 185 -4.27 1.61 -9.47
C SER A 185 -5.32 2.48 -10.11
N GLY A 186 -6.60 2.22 -9.85
CA GLY A 186 -7.70 2.99 -10.40
C GLY A 186 -8.08 2.59 -11.83
N ILE A 187 -7.52 1.49 -12.36
CA ILE A 187 -7.70 1.02 -13.73
C ILE A 187 -8.78 -0.05 -13.75
N GLY A 188 -10.03 0.38 -13.93
CA GLY A 188 -11.19 -0.51 -13.90
C GLY A 188 -11.59 -0.98 -12.49
N PRO A 189 -12.57 -1.87 -12.39
CA PRO A 189 -13.30 -2.45 -13.51
C PRO A 189 -14.25 -1.45 -14.16
N VAL A 190 -14.45 -1.61 -15.47
CA VAL A 190 -15.51 -0.95 -16.24
C VAL A 190 -16.56 -1.98 -16.65
N PRO A 191 -17.82 -1.58 -16.91
CA PRO A 191 -18.82 -2.51 -17.39
C PRO A 191 -18.50 -2.99 -18.81
N GLU A 192 -18.93 -4.20 -19.15
CA GLU A 192 -18.81 -4.81 -20.48
C GLU A 192 -19.45 -3.93 -21.57
N SER A 193 -20.47 -3.13 -21.23
CA SER A 193 -21.06 -2.12 -22.12
C SER A 193 -20.09 -1.02 -22.56
N ALA A 194 -19.08 -0.67 -21.74
CA ALA A 194 -18.12 0.40 -22.01
C ALA A 194 -16.98 -0.06 -22.91
N ALA A 195 -16.50 -1.29 -22.71
CA ALA A 195 -15.48 -1.91 -23.56
C ALA A 195 -15.87 -3.35 -23.92
N PRO A 196 -16.84 -3.56 -24.83
CA PRO A 196 -17.35 -4.90 -25.11
C PRO A 196 -16.29 -5.81 -25.72
N TYR A 197 -16.35 -7.09 -25.37
CA TYR A 197 -15.47 -8.16 -25.84
C TYR A 197 -15.73 -8.56 -27.30
N LYS A 198 -15.46 -7.60 -28.20
CA LYS A 198 -15.57 -7.71 -29.65
C LYS A 198 -14.63 -6.70 -30.30
N ASN A 199 -14.28 -6.89 -31.58
CA ASN A 199 -13.67 -5.80 -32.34
C ASN A 199 -14.70 -4.70 -32.64
N ASP A 200 -14.22 -3.47 -32.85
CA ASP A 200 -15.06 -2.29 -33.10
C ASP A 200 -15.88 -2.41 -34.39
N GLU A 201 -15.40 -3.18 -35.36
CA GLU A 201 -16.09 -3.47 -36.63
C GLU A 201 -17.15 -4.58 -36.50
N GLU A 202 -17.24 -5.25 -35.35
CA GLU A 202 -18.09 -6.41 -35.07
C GLU A 202 -17.96 -7.53 -36.11
N LEU A 203 -16.74 -7.74 -36.62
CA LEU A 203 -16.43 -8.85 -37.53
C LEU A 203 -16.59 -10.17 -36.79
N ILE A 204 -17.20 -11.16 -37.46
CA ILE A 204 -17.53 -12.47 -36.89
C ILE A 204 -16.91 -13.56 -37.75
N ASP A 205 -16.23 -14.50 -37.10
CA ASP A 205 -15.79 -15.74 -37.72
C ASP A 205 -16.92 -16.79 -37.58
N SER A 206 -17.29 -17.40 -38.71
CA SER A 206 -18.31 -18.46 -38.75
C SER A 206 -17.66 -19.82 -38.99
N VAL A 207 -18.23 -20.86 -38.38
CA VAL A 207 -17.77 -22.25 -38.52
C VAL A 207 -18.93 -23.09 -39.06
N THR A 208 -18.60 -24.08 -39.90
CA THR A 208 -19.57 -25.07 -40.36
C THR A 208 -19.55 -26.29 -39.45
N ASP A 209 -20.70 -26.64 -38.88
CA ASP A 209 -20.87 -27.89 -38.13
C ASP A 209 -20.57 -29.09 -39.06
N PRO A 210 -19.59 -29.95 -38.74
CA PRO A 210 -19.21 -31.07 -39.59
C PRO A 210 -20.27 -32.19 -39.66
N VAL A 211 -21.20 -32.24 -38.70
CA VAL A 211 -22.29 -33.23 -38.58
C VAL A 211 -23.55 -32.75 -39.31
N THR A 212 -23.98 -31.52 -39.06
CA THR A 212 -25.22 -30.96 -39.64
C THR A 212 -24.99 -30.23 -40.96
N GLY A 213 -23.79 -29.71 -41.19
CA GLY A 213 -23.44 -28.88 -42.33
C GLY A 213 -23.97 -27.45 -42.24
N GLU A 214 -24.56 -27.05 -41.11
CA GLU A 214 -25.06 -25.70 -40.88
C GLU A 214 -23.92 -24.76 -40.46
N GLU A 215 -23.96 -23.53 -40.96
CA GLU A 215 -23.01 -22.47 -40.60
C GLU A 215 -23.55 -21.69 -39.40
N TYR A 216 -22.69 -21.46 -38.40
CA TYR A 216 -23.01 -20.69 -37.22
C TYR A 216 -21.91 -19.69 -36.90
N ASN A 217 -22.29 -18.59 -36.25
CA ASN A 217 -21.37 -17.59 -35.74
C ASN A 217 -20.63 -18.18 -34.53
N TYR A 218 -19.31 -18.26 -34.61
CA TYR A 218 -18.50 -18.92 -33.57
C TYR A 218 -17.92 -17.90 -32.59
N GLN A 219 -17.21 -16.89 -33.09
CA GLN A 219 -16.50 -15.91 -32.27
C GLN A 219 -16.42 -14.57 -33.00
N TYR A 220 -16.14 -13.49 -32.27
CA TYR A 220 -15.66 -12.28 -32.93
C TYR A 220 -14.27 -12.52 -33.54
N SER A 221 -14.04 -11.95 -34.72
CA SER A 221 -12.81 -12.15 -35.47
C SER A 221 -11.61 -11.52 -34.76
N LYS A 222 -10.44 -12.16 -34.87
CA LYS A 222 -9.15 -11.54 -34.52
C LYS A 222 -8.85 -10.33 -35.41
N ASP A 223 -9.40 -10.33 -36.62
CA ASP A 223 -9.31 -9.22 -37.55
C ASP A 223 -10.18 -8.06 -37.06
N GLY A 224 -9.68 -6.84 -37.18
CA GLY A 224 -10.34 -5.62 -36.71
C GLY A 224 -9.61 -4.95 -35.54
N THR A 225 -10.20 -3.87 -35.06
CA THR A 225 -9.67 -3.05 -33.97
C THR A 225 -10.15 -3.60 -32.64
N TRP A 226 -9.21 -4.06 -31.81
CA TRP A 226 -9.49 -4.49 -30.43
C TRP A 226 -8.93 -3.53 -29.37
N ALA A 227 -8.27 -2.44 -29.79
CA ALA A 227 -7.75 -1.43 -28.89
C ALA A 227 -8.84 -0.83 -28.01
N VAL A 228 -8.56 -0.60 -26.74
CA VAL A 228 -9.47 0.10 -25.83
C VAL A 228 -9.06 1.58 -25.82
N ASP A 229 -10.05 2.47 -25.81
CA ASP A 229 -9.78 3.91 -25.76
C ASP A 229 -9.08 4.27 -24.45
N GLU A 230 -8.02 5.06 -24.55
CA GLU A 230 -7.23 5.53 -23.40
C GLU A 230 -8.09 6.31 -22.39
N GLU A 231 -9.18 6.96 -22.85
CA GLU A 231 -10.15 7.63 -21.99
C GLU A 231 -10.83 6.70 -20.96
N LEU A 232 -10.77 5.38 -21.19
CA LEU A 232 -11.31 4.35 -20.28
C LEU A 232 -10.30 3.86 -19.25
N ARG A 233 -9.00 4.23 -19.32
CA ARG A 233 -7.96 3.65 -18.46
C ARG A 233 -8.32 3.78 -16.98
N PHE A 234 -8.48 5.02 -16.50
CA PHE A 234 -8.74 5.31 -15.09
C PHE A 234 -10.23 5.40 -14.75
N GLN A 235 -11.09 4.76 -15.55
CA GLN A 235 -12.51 4.68 -15.23
C GLN A 235 -12.79 3.48 -14.34
N GLN A 236 -13.62 3.69 -13.33
CA GLN A 236 -14.07 2.62 -12.43
C GLN A 236 -15.57 2.72 -12.22
N MET A 237 -16.26 1.59 -12.35
CA MET A 237 -17.70 1.53 -12.03
C MET A 237 -17.94 1.31 -10.53
N VAL A 238 -16.99 0.68 -9.85
CA VAL A 238 -17.04 0.39 -8.42
C VAL A 238 -15.61 0.44 -7.90
N GLU A 239 -15.45 1.02 -6.71
CA GLU A 239 -14.14 1.17 -6.07
C GLU A 239 -13.65 -0.18 -5.50
N PHE A 240 -12.36 -0.44 -5.67
CA PHE A 240 -11.70 -1.66 -5.20
C PHE A 240 -11.32 -1.55 -3.72
N GLU A 241 -11.63 -2.57 -2.93
CA GLU A 241 -11.31 -2.59 -1.49
C GLU A 241 -10.16 -3.53 -1.15
N GLN A 242 -10.18 -4.74 -1.71
CA GLN A 242 -9.28 -5.79 -1.24
C GLN A 242 -9.06 -6.86 -2.32
N SER A 243 -7.84 -7.37 -2.40
CA SER A 243 -7.61 -8.73 -2.92
C SER A 243 -7.16 -9.67 -1.80
N VAL A 244 -7.56 -10.92 -1.92
CA VAL A 244 -7.15 -11.98 -1.00
C VAL A 244 -6.40 -13.03 -1.81
N GLN A 245 -5.08 -13.01 -1.68
CA GLN A 245 -4.21 -14.04 -2.25
C GLN A 245 -4.10 -15.21 -1.29
N LEU A 246 -4.37 -16.42 -1.79
CA LEU A 246 -4.55 -17.63 -0.98
C LEU A 246 -3.46 -18.67 -1.24
N PRO A 247 -3.23 -19.61 -0.31
CA PRO A 247 -2.35 -20.75 -0.53
C PRO A 247 -2.82 -21.66 -1.67
N SER A 248 -1.86 -22.17 -2.43
CA SER A 248 -2.03 -23.03 -3.59
C SER A 248 -2.22 -24.51 -3.19
N PRO A 249 -3.42 -25.11 -3.34
CA PRO A 249 -3.59 -26.53 -3.02
C PRO A 249 -2.80 -27.45 -3.96
N GLY A 250 -2.55 -27.03 -5.21
CA GLY A 250 -1.82 -27.83 -6.20
C GLY A 250 -0.36 -28.06 -5.83
N GLU A 251 0.33 -27.03 -5.33
CA GLU A 251 1.72 -27.15 -4.85
C GLU A 251 1.85 -28.17 -3.71
N TYR A 252 0.94 -28.12 -2.74
CA TYR A 252 0.90 -29.11 -1.65
C TYR A 252 0.58 -30.52 -2.18
N ASN A 253 -0.37 -30.65 -3.11
CA ASN A 253 -0.72 -31.93 -3.74
C ASN A 253 0.46 -32.53 -4.53
N ALA A 254 1.21 -31.70 -5.27
CA ALA A 254 2.40 -32.12 -6.02
C ALA A 254 3.52 -32.60 -5.08
N ALA A 255 3.70 -31.92 -3.94
CA ALA A 255 4.64 -32.30 -2.88
C ALA A 255 4.17 -33.51 -2.05
N GLY A 256 2.90 -33.91 -2.15
CA GLY A 256 2.29 -34.98 -1.35
C GLY A 256 1.92 -34.57 0.08
N ASP A 257 1.81 -33.27 0.37
CA ASP A 257 1.29 -32.73 1.63
C ASP A 257 -0.22 -32.51 1.58
N TYR A 258 -0.99 -33.59 1.67
CA TYR A 258 -2.46 -33.52 1.64
C TYR A 258 -3.06 -32.70 2.79
N ALA A 259 -2.39 -32.62 3.95
CA ALA A 259 -2.88 -31.79 5.05
C ALA A 259 -2.70 -30.29 4.75
N GLY A 260 -1.63 -29.92 4.05
CA GLY A 260 -1.45 -28.57 3.49
C GLY A 260 -2.52 -28.23 2.46
N ALA A 261 -2.77 -29.15 1.52
CA ALA A 261 -3.81 -28.98 0.50
C ALA A 261 -5.21 -28.81 1.12
N GLU A 262 -5.57 -29.58 2.16
CA GLU A 262 -6.85 -29.42 2.87
C GLU A 262 -6.98 -28.04 3.52
N ARG A 263 -5.92 -27.52 4.15
CA ARG A 263 -5.93 -26.15 4.71
C ARG A 263 -6.09 -25.09 3.63
N ALA A 264 -5.44 -25.27 2.49
CA ALA A 264 -5.60 -24.37 1.35
C ALA A 264 -7.02 -24.42 0.77
N ASN A 265 -7.62 -25.61 0.70
CA ASN A 265 -9.01 -25.77 0.31
C ASN A 265 -9.96 -25.09 1.29
N ASP A 266 -9.75 -25.22 2.61
CA ASP A 266 -10.57 -24.53 3.61
C ASP A 266 -10.49 -22.99 3.47
N ALA A 267 -9.32 -22.45 3.11
CA ALA A 267 -9.15 -21.02 2.83
C ALA A 267 -9.99 -20.55 1.63
N ILE A 268 -9.96 -21.31 0.52
CA ILE A 268 -10.80 -21.05 -0.66
C ILE A 268 -12.30 -21.15 -0.31
N LYS A 269 -12.71 -22.18 0.44
CA LYS A 269 -14.11 -22.35 0.89
C LYS A 269 -14.59 -21.19 1.75
N GLN A 270 -13.73 -20.63 2.60
CA GLN A 270 -14.07 -19.48 3.42
C GLN A 270 -14.40 -18.26 2.55
N GLN A 271 -13.58 -17.96 1.54
CA GLN A 271 -13.86 -16.86 0.60
C GLN A 271 -15.17 -17.07 -0.16
N LEU A 272 -15.41 -18.29 -0.66
CA LEU A 272 -16.69 -18.65 -1.30
C LEU A 272 -17.88 -18.44 -0.36
N TYR A 273 -17.76 -18.85 0.90
CA TYR A 273 -18.83 -18.70 1.89
C TYR A 273 -19.12 -17.23 2.25
N GLU A 274 -18.11 -16.37 2.14
CA GLU A 274 -18.23 -14.90 2.27
C GLU A 274 -18.90 -14.25 1.03
N GLY A 275 -19.21 -15.04 -0.01
CA GLY A 275 -19.89 -14.57 -1.23
C GLY A 275 -18.93 -14.24 -2.37
N ARG A 276 -17.63 -14.51 -2.21
CA ARG A 276 -16.58 -14.12 -3.16
C ARG A 276 -16.23 -15.27 -4.09
N GLY A 277 -16.22 -15.02 -5.40
CA GLY A 277 -15.65 -15.96 -6.36
C GLY A 277 -14.14 -16.03 -6.20
N VAL A 278 -13.53 -17.19 -6.45
CA VAL A 278 -12.08 -17.36 -6.33
C VAL A 278 -11.50 -17.72 -7.69
N ALA A 279 -10.75 -16.82 -8.30
CA ALA A 279 -10.04 -17.07 -9.54
C ALA A 279 -8.81 -17.94 -9.28
N ILE A 280 -8.56 -18.93 -10.13
CA ILE A 280 -7.42 -19.86 -10.04
C ILE A 280 -6.81 -20.06 -11.43
N ALA A 281 -5.55 -20.47 -11.46
CA ALA A 281 -4.94 -21.04 -12.65
C ALA A 281 -4.65 -22.54 -12.45
N PHE A 282 -4.71 -23.32 -13.52
CA PHE A 282 -4.41 -24.75 -13.52
C PHE A 282 -4.06 -25.24 -14.93
N TYR A 283 -3.69 -26.51 -15.06
CA TYR A 283 -3.57 -27.13 -16.37
C TYR A 283 -4.91 -27.72 -16.81
N ALA A 284 -5.55 -27.08 -17.79
CA ALA A 284 -6.83 -27.54 -18.32
C ALA A 284 -6.66 -28.58 -19.43
N ASP A 285 -7.56 -29.56 -19.42
CA ASP A 285 -7.80 -30.51 -20.51
C ASP A 285 -9.20 -30.24 -21.06
N GLN A 286 -9.35 -30.37 -22.38
CA GLN A 286 -10.58 -30.05 -23.09
C GLN A 286 -11.21 -31.33 -23.62
N SER A 287 -12.43 -31.62 -23.18
CA SER A 287 -13.24 -32.71 -23.71
C SER A 287 -14.56 -32.17 -24.27
N LYS A 288 -15.19 -32.93 -25.16
CA LYS A 288 -16.58 -32.78 -25.60
C LYS A 288 -17.39 -33.98 -25.10
N PRO A 289 -18.74 -33.91 -25.05
CA PRO A 289 -19.53 -35.04 -24.60
C PRO A 289 -19.19 -36.35 -25.34
N ASN A 290 -18.81 -37.38 -24.58
CA ASN A 290 -18.38 -38.69 -25.03
C ASN A 290 -17.04 -38.73 -25.80
N GLU A 291 -16.22 -37.68 -25.73
CA GLU A 291 -14.90 -37.62 -26.37
C GLU A 291 -13.77 -37.96 -25.39
N ILE A 292 -13.03 -39.03 -25.70
CA ILE A 292 -11.81 -39.38 -24.98
C ILE A 292 -10.69 -38.43 -25.42
N THR A 293 -10.15 -37.65 -24.49
CA THR A 293 -9.00 -36.77 -24.72
C THR A 293 -7.69 -37.56 -24.75
N GLU A 294 -6.69 -37.06 -25.48
CA GLU A 294 -5.36 -37.69 -25.51
C GLU A 294 -4.60 -37.52 -24.18
N MET A 295 -4.81 -36.39 -23.49
CA MET A 295 -4.13 -36.08 -22.22
C MET A 295 -4.69 -36.91 -21.06
N GLY A 296 -6.02 -37.07 -21.01
CA GLY A 296 -6.68 -37.95 -20.05
C GLY A 296 -7.05 -37.34 -18.71
N PHE A 297 -7.03 -36.01 -18.56
CA PHE A 297 -7.32 -35.33 -17.29
C PHE A 297 -8.79 -34.95 -17.14
N MET A 298 -9.47 -34.65 -18.25
CA MET A 298 -10.92 -34.46 -18.27
C MET A 298 -11.59 -35.80 -18.57
N ASN A 299 -12.60 -36.17 -17.78
CA ASN A 299 -13.43 -37.29 -18.17
C ASN A 299 -14.22 -36.94 -19.45
N PRO A 300 -14.65 -37.91 -20.25
CA PRO A 300 -15.29 -37.62 -21.54
C PRO A 300 -16.63 -36.87 -21.42
N GLY A 301 -17.12 -36.62 -20.21
CA GLY A 301 -18.38 -35.95 -19.94
C GLY A 301 -19.61 -36.71 -20.47
N ASN A 302 -20.74 -36.60 -19.77
CA ASN A 302 -22.02 -36.93 -20.35
C ASN A 302 -23.08 -35.96 -19.82
N ASN A 303 -23.72 -35.20 -20.72
CA ASN A 303 -24.79 -34.25 -20.37
C ASN A 303 -26.02 -34.96 -19.78
N VAL A 304 -26.15 -36.29 -19.93
CA VAL A 304 -27.23 -37.07 -19.30
C VAL A 304 -26.95 -37.33 -17.81
N ASP A 305 -25.68 -37.52 -17.43
CA ASP A 305 -25.28 -37.88 -16.07
C ASP A 305 -24.61 -36.72 -15.30
N GLY A 306 -24.40 -35.56 -15.96
CA GLY A 306 -23.85 -34.34 -15.37
C GLY A 306 -22.38 -34.44 -14.96
N SER A 307 -21.64 -35.44 -15.44
CA SER A 307 -20.40 -35.90 -14.82
C SER A 307 -19.13 -35.13 -15.22
N TRP A 308 -19.19 -33.91 -15.76
CA TRP A 308 -18.00 -33.19 -16.26
C TRP A 308 -16.98 -32.96 -15.15
N ALA A 309 -15.91 -33.76 -15.15
CA ALA A 309 -14.98 -33.86 -14.03
C ALA A 309 -13.53 -33.85 -14.52
N HIS A 310 -12.74 -32.93 -13.97
CA HIS A 310 -11.35 -32.70 -14.34
C HIS A 310 -10.41 -32.97 -13.16
N TYR A 311 -9.33 -33.69 -13.44
CA TYR A 311 -8.25 -33.92 -12.50
C TYR A 311 -6.90 -34.07 -13.23
N THR A 312 -6.04 -33.06 -13.14
CA THR A 312 -4.64 -33.16 -13.53
C THR A 312 -3.85 -33.82 -12.40
N TYR A 313 -3.59 -35.12 -12.58
CA TYR A 313 -2.83 -35.96 -11.65
C TYR A 313 -1.31 -35.88 -11.83
N ASP A 314 -0.82 -35.17 -12.85
CA ASP A 314 0.60 -34.94 -13.13
C ASP A 314 1.03 -33.53 -12.74
N ASP A 315 2.30 -33.36 -12.40
CA ASP A 315 2.90 -32.04 -12.18
C ASP A 315 3.37 -31.49 -13.54
N VAL A 316 2.50 -30.70 -14.18
CA VAL A 316 2.69 -30.16 -15.53
C VAL A 316 2.43 -28.65 -15.54
N GLY A 317 3.05 -27.94 -16.48
CA GLY A 317 2.98 -26.48 -16.56
C GLY A 317 1.57 -25.97 -16.85
N ILE A 318 1.19 -24.85 -16.22
CA ILE A 318 -0.14 -24.23 -16.26
C ILE A 318 -0.56 -23.81 -17.68
N SER A 319 -1.87 -23.88 -17.98
CA SER A 319 -2.40 -23.51 -19.32
C SER A 319 -3.68 -22.68 -19.32
N HIS A 320 -4.42 -22.59 -18.21
CA HIS A 320 -5.75 -21.97 -18.19
C HIS A 320 -6.10 -21.36 -16.84
N ALA A 321 -7.00 -20.39 -16.84
CA ALA A 321 -7.52 -19.74 -15.64
C ALA A 321 -9.07 -19.72 -15.64
N VAL A 322 -9.64 -19.88 -14.46
CA VAL A 322 -11.09 -20.10 -14.22
C VAL A 322 -11.50 -19.56 -12.86
N THR A 323 -12.81 -19.50 -12.58
CA THR A 323 -13.33 -19.06 -11.27
C THR A 323 -14.00 -20.22 -10.57
N ILE A 324 -13.57 -20.54 -9.35
CA ILE A 324 -14.30 -21.41 -8.43
C ILE A 324 -15.50 -20.63 -7.90
N VAL A 325 -16.68 -21.23 -7.97
CA VAL A 325 -17.96 -20.64 -7.52
C VAL A 325 -18.71 -21.50 -6.52
N GLY A 326 -18.11 -22.61 -6.08
CA GLY A 326 -18.72 -23.50 -5.12
C GLY A 326 -17.89 -24.75 -4.89
N TRP A 327 -18.39 -25.63 -4.03
CA TRP A 327 -17.73 -26.88 -3.68
C TRP A 327 -18.73 -27.95 -3.25
N ASP A 328 -18.34 -29.22 -3.39
CA ASP A 328 -19.04 -30.40 -2.87
C ASP A 328 -18.03 -31.41 -2.33
N ASP A 329 -17.96 -31.55 -1.00
CA ASP A 329 -17.06 -32.48 -0.31
C ASP A 329 -17.39 -33.96 -0.57
N ASN A 330 -18.60 -34.26 -1.06
CA ASN A 330 -19.04 -35.63 -1.34
C ASN A 330 -19.08 -35.93 -2.85
N TYR A 331 -18.53 -35.05 -3.70
CA TYR A 331 -18.44 -35.33 -5.13
C TYR A 331 -17.52 -36.52 -5.36
N SER A 332 -18.09 -37.61 -5.88
CA SER A 332 -17.39 -38.90 -5.88
C SER A 332 -16.17 -38.87 -6.78
N LYS A 333 -15.04 -39.37 -6.27
CA LYS A 333 -13.81 -39.57 -7.03
C LYS A 333 -13.97 -40.51 -8.23
N GLU A 334 -14.99 -41.36 -8.21
CA GLU A 334 -15.32 -42.27 -9.30
C GLU A 334 -15.86 -41.55 -10.54
N ASN A 335 -16.22 -40.27 -10.43
CA ASN A 335 -16.61 -39.44 -11.57
C ASN A 335 -15.41 -39.02 -12.42
N PHE A 336 -14.19 -39.07 -11.89
CA PHE A 336 -12.98 -38.62 -12.56
C PHE A 336 -12.31 -39.76 -13.34
N GLY A 337 -11.44 -39.35 -14.27
CA GLY A 337 -10.59 -40.22 -15.05
C GLY A 337 -11.13 -40.46 -16.46
N ASN A 338 -10.22 -40.44 -17.42
CA ASN A 338 -10.53 -40.71 -18.81
C ASN A 338 -10.41 -42.24 -19.07
N PRO A 339 -11.46 -42.90 -19.61
CA PRO A 339 -11.42 -44.32 -19.89
C PRO A 339 -10.44 -44.64 -21.03
N ASP A 340 -9.81 -45.81 -20.94
CA ASP A 340 -8.98 -46.32 -22.02
C ASP A 340 -9.82 -46.59 -23.29
N PRO A 341 -9.41 -46.10 -24.48
CA PRO A 341 -10.21 -46.23 -25.70
C PRO A 341 -10.45 -47.67 -26.17
N GLU A 342 -9.58 -48.62 -25.80
CA GLU A 342 -9.70 -50.03 -26.23
C GLU A 342 -10.56 -50.84 -25.26
N THR A 343 -10.44 -50.60 -23.96
CA THR A 343 -11.04 -51.41 -22.89
C THR A 343 -12.28 -50.76 -22.26
N GLY A 344 -12.37 -49.43 -22.31
CA GLY A 344 -13.40 -48.63 -21.64
C GLY A 344 -13.26 -48.55 -20.12
N GLU A 345 -12.16 -49.06 -19.55
CA GLU A 345 -11.89 -49.00 -18.11
C GLU A 345 -11.13 -47.72 -17.74
N VAL A 346 -11.47 -47.11 -16.61
CA VAL A 346 -10.73 -45.99 -16.02
C VAL A 346 -9.58 -46.55 -15.18
N ASP A 347 -8.38 -46.03 -15.36
CA ASP A 347 -7.22 -46.38 -14.53
C ASP A 347 -7.38 -45.78 -13.12
N PRO A 348 -7.50 -46.61 -12.06
CA PRO A 348 -7.67 -46.10 -10.70
C PRO A 348 -6.50 -45.25 -10.19
N SER A 349 -5.32 -45.35 -10.80
CA SER A 349 -4.17 -44.47 -10.46
C SER A 349 -4.29 -43.06 -11.02
N LYS A 350 -5.23 -42.85 -11.96
CA LYS A 350 -5.57 -41.55 -12.57
C LYS A 350 -6.82 -40.91 -11.96
N GLN A 351 -7.36 -41.50 -10.90
CA GLN A 351 -8.46 -40.94 -10.12
C GLN A 351 -7.91 -40.22 -8.88
N PRO A 352 -8.63 -39.22 -8.35
CA PRO A 352 -8.25 -38.57 -7.11
C PRO A 352 -8.15 -39.56 -5.93
N PRO A 353 -7.32 -39.26 -4.91
CA PRO A 353 -7.19 -40.13 -3.74
C PRO A 353 -8.50 -40.26 -2.95
N ASP A 354 -9.28 -39.20 -2.84
CA ASP A 354 -10.54 -39.13 -2.10
C ASP A 354 -11.61 -38.32 -2.84
N ASP A 355 -12.85 -38.37 -2.34
CA ASP A 355 -13.96 -37.54 -2.83
C ASP A 355 -13.68 -36.04 -2.58
N GLY A 356 -14.45 -35.18 -3.26
CA GLY A 356 -14.41 -33.73 -3.09
C GLY A 356 -14.01 -32.98 -4.37
N ALA A 357 -14.81 -31.97 -4.73
CA ALA A 357 -14.57 -31.17 -5.91
C ALA A 357 -15.04 -29.72 -5.78
N TRP A 358 -14.35 -28.84 -6.49
CA TRP A 358 -14.75 -27.48 -6.78
C TRP A 358 -15.80 -27.46 -7.90
N ILE A 359 -16.76 -26.55 -7.80
CA ILE A 359 -17.64 -26.17 -8.89
C ILE A 359 -16.99 -24.97 -9.59
N VAL A 360 -16.65 -25.12 -10.86
CA VAL A 360 -15.82 -24.16 -11.59
C VAL A 360 -16.60 -23.55 -12.74
N LYS A 361 -16.61 -22.22 -12.80
CA LYS A 361 -17.09 -21.40 -13.91
C LYS A 361 -15.95 -21.20 -14.92
N ASN A 362 -16.17 -21.62 -16.16
CA ASN A 362 -15.19 -21.47 -17.23
C ASN A 362 -15.47 -20.21 -18.07
N SER A 363 -14.71 -20.03 -19.16
CA SER A 363 -14.79 -18.93 -20.14
C SER A 363 -14.86 -19.45 -21.58
N TRP A 364 -15.38 -20.67 -21.79
CA TRP A 364 -15.55 -21.30 -23.11
C TRP A 364 -16.99 -21.31 -23.59
N GLY A 365 -17.82 -20.43 -23.03
CA GLY A 365 -19.20 -20.22 -23.45
C GLY A 365 -20.21 -21.10 -22.73
N SER A 366 -21.46 -20.68 -22.77
CA SER A 366 -22.63 -21.41 -22.29
C SER A 366 -23.79 -21.31 -23.28
N GLY A 367 -24.60 -22.36 -23.35
CA GLY A 367 -25.72 -22.42 -24.28
C GLY A 367 -25.28 -22.51 -25.75
N ALA A 368 -26.20 -22.15 -26.66
CA ALA A 368 -26.01 -22.26 -28.11
C ALA A 368 -25.97 -20.91 -28.86
N GLU A 369 -26.28 -19.78 -28.19
CA GLU A 369 -26.47 -18.48 -28.86
C GLU A 369 -25.22 -17.58 -28.78
N PHE A 370 -24.78 -17.08 -29.94
CA PHE A 370 -23.73 -16.06 -30.04
C PHE A 370 -24.08 -14.78 -29.25
N PRO A 371 -23.12 -14.11 -28.57
CA PRO A 371 -21.67 -14.32 -28.65
C PRO A 371 -21.09 -15.35 -27.68
N ASN A 372 -21.88 -15.80 -26.69
CA ASN A 372 -21.37 -16.65 -25.61
C ASN A 372 -21.68 -18.14 -25.82
N GLY A 373 -22.37 -18.52 -26.89
CA GLY A 373 -22.76 -19.89 -27.18
C GLY A 373 -21.61 -20.76 -27.66
N TYR A 374 -21.57 -22.01 -27.19
CA TYR A 374 -20.67 -23.04 -27.70
C TYR A 374 -21.45 -24.08 -28.52
N PRO A 375 -21.05 -24.36 -29.76
CA PRO A 375 -21.70 -25.38 -30.60
C PRO A 375 -21.62 -26.78 -29.99
N GLY A 376 -22.78 -27.35 -29.68
CA GLY A 376 -22.88 -28.67 -29.02
C GLY A 376 -22.90 -28.61 -27.49
N GLY A 377 -22.82 -27.41 -26.90
CA GLY A 377 -22.82 -27.18 -25.46
C GLY A 377 -21.51 -27.59 -24.79
N TRP A 378 -20.96 -26.74 -23.93
CA TRP A 378 -19.77 -27.06 -23.13
C TRP A 378 -20.08 -27.05 -21.64
N GLY A 379 -19.59 -28.04 -20.90
CA GLY A 379 -19.79 -28.18 -19.46
C GLY A 379 -21.11 -28.84 -19.06
N THR A 380 -21.36 -28.85 -17.76
CA THR A 380 -22.54 -29.45 -17.10
C THR A 380 -23.87 -28.91 -17.65
N ASP A 381 -24.88 -29.77 -17.72
CA ASP A 381 -26.25 -29.47 -18.16
C ASP A 381 -27.21 -29.82 -17.01
N GLU A 382 -27.15 -29.05 -15.93
CA GLU A 382 -27.92 -29.34 -14.70
C GLU A 382 -29.43 -29.18 -14.93
N ASN A 383 -29.82 -28.34 -15.88
CA ASN A 383 -31.22 -28.06 -16.21
C ASN A 383 -31.84 -29.07 -17.21
N GLY A 384 -31.01 -29.88 -17.90
CA GLY A 384 -31.39 -30.94 -18.81
C GLY A 384 -32.00 -30.44 -20.13
N ASP A 385 -31.69 -29.23 -20.55
CA ASP A 385 -32.19 -28.63 -21.79
C ASP A 385 -31.39 -29.06 -23.04
N GLY A 386 -30.29 -29.78 -22.84
CA GLY A 386 -29.42 -30.29 -23.88
C GLY A 386 -28.26 -29.35 -24.24
N ASN A 387 -28.09 -28.22 -23.53
CA ASN A 387 -26.97 -27.30 -23.69
C ASN A 387 -26.16 -27.22 -22.40
N GLY A 388 -24.83 -27.23 -22.54
CA GLY A 388 -23.94 -27.03 -21.40
C GLY A 388 -24.00 -25.59 -20.88
N GLU A 389 -23.96 -25.43 -19.56
CA GLU A 389 -24.02 -24.18 -18.82
C GLU A 389 -22.62 -23.56 -18.60
N GLY A 390 -21.56 -24.22 -19.08
CA GLY A 390 -20.18 -23.72 -19.01
C GLY A 390 -19.45 -24.01 -17.70
N TYR A 391 -20.01 -24.89 -16.85
CA TYR A 391 -19.40 -25.28 -15.56
C TYR A 391 -18.87 -26.71 -15.58
N PHE A 392 -17.91 -27.03 -14.72
CA PHE A 392 -17.40 -28.39 -14.51
C PHE A 392 -16.94 -28.57 -13.06
N TYR A 393 -16.68 -29.83 -12.68
CA TYR A 393 -16.11 -30.18 -11.39
C TYR A 393 -14.59 -30.34 -11.50
N LEU A 394 -13.84 -29.67 -10.63
CA LEU A 394 -12.38 -29.80 -10.53
C LEU A 394 -12.02 -30.45 -9.20
N SER A 395 -11.24 -31.53 -9.23
CA SER A 395 -10.82 -32.24 -8.02
C SER A 395 -10.09 -31.32 -7.04
N TYR A 396 -10.38 -31.43 -5.73
CA TYR A 396 -9.58 -30.79 -4.67
C TYR A 396 -8.10 -31.21 -4.69
N TRP A 397 -7.82 -32.35 -5.33
CA TRP A 397 -6.53 -33.02 -5.32
C TRP A 397 -5.69 -32.75 -6.56
N ASP A 398 -6.18 -31.89 -7.47
CA ASP A 398 -5.44 -31.44 -8.66
C ASP A 398 -4.07 -30.88 -8.26
N LYS A 399 -3.02 -31.26 -8.99
CA LYS A 399 -1.63 -30.91 -8.68
C LYS A 399 -1.18 -29.59 -9.29
N THR A 400 -2.02 -28.96 -10.09
CA THR A 400 -1.67 -27.78 -10.90
C THR A 400 -2.45 -26.53 -10.51
N ILE A 401 -3.45 -26.63 -9.62
CA ILE A 401 -4.13 -25.43 -9.08
C ILE A 401 -3.09 -24.53 -8.41
N THR A 402 -2.98 -23.29 -8.88
CA THR A 402 -2.08 -22.27 -8.32
C THR A 402 -2.69 -20.88 -8.38
N LYS A 403 -2.09 -19.96 -7.62
CA LYS A 403 -2.47 -18.54 -7.47
C LYS A 403 -3.98 -18.31 -7.21
N PRO A 404 -4.62 -18.98 -6.23
CA PRO A 404 -6.02 -18.68 -5.93
C PRO A 404 -6.16 -17.26 -5.36
N GLU A 405 -7.09 -16.49 -5.89
CA GLU A 405 -7.29 -15.09 -5.50
C GLU A 405 -8.78 -14.70 -5.54
N SER A 406 -9.23 -13.94 -4.55
CA SER A 406 -10.56 -13.30 -4.56
C SER A 406 -10.42 -11.77 -4.54
N PHE A 407 -11.47 -11.08 -4.99
CA PHE A 407 -11.51 -9.63 -5.15
C PHE A 407 -12.75 -9.08 -4.45
N ASP A 408 -12.63 -7.97 -3.72
CA ASP A 408 -13.69 -7.32 -2.98
C ASP A 408 -13.78 -5.83 -3.33
N PHE A 409 -14.99 -5.26 -3.25
CA PHE A 409 -15.30 -3.96 -3.82
C PHE A 409 -16.30 -3.19 -2.96
N ALA A 410 -16.08 -1.88 -2.77
CA ALA A 410 -16.97 -1.01 -2.02
C ALA A 410 -18.25 -0.75 -2.80
N VAL A 411 -19.28 -1.61 -2.71
CA VAL A 411 -20.48 -1.50 -3.56
C VAL A 411 -21.26 -0.20 -3.31
N GLU A 412 -21.16 0.42 -2.14
CA GLU A 412 -21.69 1.75 -1.84
C GLU A 412 -21.13 2.86 -2.74
N SER A 413 -19.91 2.70 -3.27
CA SER A 413 -19.33 3.67 -4.22
C SER A 413 -20.20 3.86 -5.46
N THR A 414 -20.97 2.83 -5.84
CA THR A 414 -21.95 2.88 -6.94
C THR A 414 -23.09 3.89 -6.66
N GLN A 415 -23.33 4.24 -5.39
CA GLN A 415 -24.32 5.21 -4.95
C GLN A 415 -23.76 6.61 -4.69
N SER A 416 -22.43 6.77 -4.66
CA SER A 416 -21.79 8.07 -4.42
C SER A 416 -22.31 9.12 -5.43
N GLU A 417 -22.35 10.39 -5.04
CA GLU A 417 -22.64 11.49 -5.98
C GLU A 417 -21.36 12.06 -6.62
N ASP A 418 -20.19 11.79 -6.02
CA ASP A 418 -18.88 12.31 -6.46
C ASP A 418 -18.50 11.77 -7.84
N ASP A 419 -17.94 12.64 -8.68
CA ASP A 419 -17.50 12.30 -10.04
C ASP A 419 -16.01 11.90 -10.14
N HIS A 420 -15.26 12.00 -9.04
CA HIS A 420 -13.88 11.57 -8.96
C HIS A 420 -13.42 11.44 -7.50
N TYR A 421 -12.28 10.77 -7.36
CA TYR A 421 -11.45 10.77 -6.16
C TYR A 421 -9.98 10.76 -6.60
N PHE A 422 -9.07 11.03 -5.68
CA PHE A 422 -7.64 11.09 -5.92
C PHE A 422 -7.00 9.79 -5.45
N VAL A 423 -6.09 9.25 -6.26
CA VAL A 423 -5.25 8.12 -5.86
C VAL A 423 -3.80 8.59 -5.87
N HIS A 424 -3.26 8.78 -4.67
CA HIS A 424 -1.85 9.05 -4.46
C HIS A 424 -1.09 7.75 -4.52
N GLN A 425 -0.33 7.53 -5.59
CA GLN A 425 0.33 6.26 -5.89
C GLN A 425 1.46 6.45 -6.89
N TYR A 426 2.36 5.47 -6.96
CA TYR A 426 3.47 5.43 -7.92
C TYR A 426 3.65 4.06 -8.58
N ASP A 427 2.84 3.07 -8.20
CA ASP A 427 2.97 1.67 -8.60
C ASP A 427 1.92 1.30 -9.66
N TYR A 428 2.23 1.53 -10.94
CA TYR A 428 1.39 1.18 -12.08
C TYR A 428 1.89 -0.04 -12.86
N MET A 429 3.00 -0.65 -12.46
CA MET A 429 3.57 -1.84 -13.09
C MET A 429 2.92 -3.10 -12.51
N PRO A 430 1.99 -3.77 -13.23
CA PRO A 430 1.51 -5.06 -12.75
C PRO A 430 2.70 -6.03 -12.67
N ALA A 431 2.81 -6.79 -11.59
CA ALA A 431 3.84 -7.82 -11.40
C ALA A 431 3.21 -9.22 -11.41
N GLN A 432 3.99 -10.26 -11.79
CA GLN A 432 3.48 -11.65 -11.70
C GLN A 432 3.27 -12.11 -10.27
N ASN A 433 4.04 -11.52 -9.35
CA ASN A 433 4.10 -11.80 -7.94
C ASN A 433 4.61 -10.56 -7.25
N VAL A 434 4.07 -10.25 -6.07
CA VAL A 434 4.68 -9.25 -5.19
C VAL A 434 5.86 -9.89 -4.48
N SER A 435 7.01 -9.22 -4.50
CA SER A 435 8.21 -9.64 -3.79
C SER A 435 8.28 -9.00 -2.42
N SER A 436 9.00 -9.63 -1.49
CA SER A 436 9.21 -9.04 -0.17
C SER A 436 10.58 -9.37 0.39
N ASN A 437 11.18 -8.40 1.06
CA ASN A 437 12.32 -8.62 1.94
C ASN A 437 11.83 -8.75 3.38
N SER A 438 12.47 -9.62 4.17
CA SER A 438 12.10 -9.82 5.58
C SER A 438 13.28 -9.66 6.53
N SER A 439 12.96 -9.31 7.78
CA SER A 439 13.95 -9.18 8.85
C SER A 439 13.30 -9.34 10.23
N SER A 440 14.01 -9.98 11.16
CA SER A 440 13.63 -9.97 12.58
C SER A 440 13.80 -8.60 13.26
N LEU A 441 14.45 -7.66 12.59
CA LEU A 441 14.60 -6.26 13.02
C LEU A 441 13.53 -5.39 12.35
N PRO A 442 13.07 -4.30 13.00
CA PRO A 442 12.06 -3.42 12.43
C PRO A 442 12.43 -2.91 11.04
N MET A 443 11.53 -3.13 10.08
CA MET A 443 11.57 -2.54 8.74
C MET A 443 10.32 -1.70 8.51
N ARG A 444 10.47 -0.62 7.75
CA ARG A 444 9.35 0.23 7.31
C ARG A 444 9.53 0.61 5.85
N MET A 445 8.42 0.90 5.18
CA MET A 445 8.39 1.48 3.85
C MET A 445 7.56 2.76 3.87
N ALA A 446 7.85 3.70 2.98
CA ALA A 446 7.10 4.95 2.92
C ALA A 446 7.06 5.51 1.51
N ASN A 447 5.93 6.12 1.16
CA ASN A 447 5.82 7.00 -0.01
C ASN A 447 5.53 8.44 0.47
N ILE A 448 6.13 9.41 -0.20
CA ILE A 448 5.84 10.84 -0.05
C ILE A 448 5.03 11.29 -1.25
N PHE A 449 3.88 11.90 -0.99
CA PHE A 449 2.95 12.41 -1.99
C PHE A 449 2.80 13.93 -1.87
N SER A 450 2.23 14.53 -2.90
CA SER A 450 1.82 15.94 -2.92
C SER A 450 0.33 16.00 -3.25
N ALA A 451 -0.45 16.89 -2.64
CA ALA A 451 -1.85 17.10 -3.02
C ALA A 451 -1.96 18.05 -4.22
N ASP A 452 -2.62 17.65 -5.31
CA ASP A 452 -2.80 18.51 -6.49
C ASP A 452 -3.92 19.54 -6.30
N ASP A 453 -4.96 19.16 -5.57
CA ASP A 453 -6.09 20.00 -5.20
C ASP A 453 -6.37 19.82 -3.70
N ALA A 454 -7.27 20.64 -3.16
CA ALA A 454 -7.76 20.40 -1.81
C ALA A 454 -8.56 19.09 -1.77
N GLU A 455 -8.27 18.25 -0.80
CA GLU A 455 -8.88 16.92 -0.66
C GLU A 455 -8.93 16.46 0.81
N THR A 456 -9.79 15.50 1.12
CA THR A 456 -9.81 14.78 2.40
C THR A 456 -9.39 13.34 2.16
N VAL A 457 -8.26 12.93 2.73
CA VAL A 457 -7.79 11.53 2.68
C VAL A 457 -8.63 10.70 3.64
N ARG A 458 -9.26 9.65 3.11
CA ARG A 458 -10.14 8.74 3.87
C ARG A 458 -9.74 7.29 3.81
N LYS A 459 -8.81 6.90 2.94
CA LYS A 459 -8.37 5.51 2.84
C LYS A 459 -6.88 5.41 2.60
N LEU A 460 -6.25 4.44 3.27
CA LEU A 460 -4.84 4.11 3.13
C LEU A 460 -4.73 2.66 2.69
N THR A 461 -3.77 2.34 1.84
CA THR A 461 -3.66 0.98 1.29
C THR A 461 -2.24 0.45 1.41
N CYS A 462 -2.13 -0.88 1.47
CA CYS A 462 -0.87 -1.59 1.41
C CYS A 462 -1.06 -2.97 0.78
N GLU A 463 0.02 -3.59 0.33
CA GLU A 463 0.03 -4.99 -0.07
C GLU A 463 0.89 -5.85 0.86
N THR A 464 0.32 -6.95 1.37
CA THR A 464 1.01 -7.89 2.27
C THR A 464 1.27 -9.22 1.56
N THR A 465 2.47 -9.78 1.72
CA THR A 465 2.84 -11.09 1.14
C THR A 465 2.63 -12.26 2.09
N ARG A 466 2.16 -11.98 3.31
CA ARG A 466 1.96 -12.96 4.39
C ARG A 466 0.56 -12.83 5.01
N PRO A 467 0.00 -13.93 5.53
CA PRO A 467 -1.21 -13.89 6.35
C PRO A 467 -0.87 -13.37 7.75
N ASN A 468 -1.92 -13.05 8.51
CA ASN A 468 -1.83 -12.64 9.91
C ASN A 468 -0.76 -11.55 10.13
N THR A 469 -0.71 -10.62 9.18
CA THR A 469 0.21 -9.49 9.17
C THR A 469 -0.48 -8.32 9.83
N GLN A 470 0.09 -7.84 10.93
CA GLN A 470 -0.27 -6.55 11.50
C GLN A 470 0.42 -5.47 10.68
N VAL A 471 -0.38 -4.51 10.23
CA VAL A 471 0.06 -3.33 9.50
C VAL A 471 -0.23 -2.09 10.32
N THR A 472 0.78 -1.26 10.49
CA THR A 472 0.65 0.07 11.09
C THR A 472 0.95 1.12 10.04
N PHE A 473 0.00 2.02 9.83
CA PHE A 473 0.15 3.23 9.03
C PHE A 473 0.42 4.42 9.95
N ASP A 474 1.54 5.10 9.74
CA ASP A 474 1.79 6.43 10.31
C ASP A 474 1.77 7.46 9.18
N VAL A 475 0.96 8.50 9.33
CA VAL A 475 0.82 9.56 8.33
C VAL A 475 1.43 10.86 8.85
N TYR A 476 2.26 11.51 8.04
CA TYR A 476 2.88 12.79 8.39
C TYR A 476 2.52 13.88 7.37
N LEU A 477 2.12 15.05 7.85
CA LEU A 477 2.15 16.29 7.07
C LEU A 477 3.58 16.83 7.09
N LEU A 478 4.19 16.98 5.92
CA LEU A 478 5.62 17.27 5.83
C LEU A 478 5.91 18.78 5.85
N ASP A 479 7.01 19.15 6.49
CA ASP A 479 7.49 20.52 6.54
C ASP A 479 7.93 21.01 5.15
N GLU A 480 7.94 22.34 4.95
CA GLU A 480 8.51 22.93 3.73
C GLU A 480 9.99 22.55 3.60
N GLY A 481 10.33 21.82 2.53
CA GLY A 481 11.70 21.37 2.26
C GLY A 481 12.09 20.04 2.91
N ALA A 482 11.13 19.31 3.51
CA ALA A 482 11.35 17.95 4.01
C ALA A 482 11.91 17.02 2.92
N THR A 483 12.91 16.22 3.31
CA THR A 483 13.60 15.24 2.47
C THR A 483 13.41 13.81 2.94
N LEU A 484 12.94 13.61 4.17
CA LEU A 484 12.63 12.30 4.75
C LEU A 484 11.14 12.19 5.07
N PRO A 485 10.58 10.97 5.04
CA PRO A 485 9.13 10.77 5.20
C PRO A 485 8.62 11.08 6.62
N THR A 486 9.50 11.34 7.59
CA THR A 486 9.11 11.65 8.98
C THR A 486 9.49 13.07 9.41
N GLU A 487 9.90 13.93 8.47
CA GLU A 487 10.21 15.35 8.71
C GLU A 487 8.94 16.21 8.63
N GLY A 488 8.15 16.18 9.70
CA GLY A 488 6.95 16.99 9.84
C GLY A 488 6.11 16.58 11.04
N VAL A 489 4.82 16.92 11.00
CA VAL A 489 3.88 16.60 12.08
C VAL A 489 3.08 15.34 11.77
N LYS A 490 3.05 14.39 12.72
CA LYS A 490 2.24 13.18 12.59
C LYS A 490 0.76 13.51 12.71
N LEU A 491 -0.03 13.15 11.70
CA LEU A 491 -1.48 13.36 11.67
C LEU A 491 -2.23 12.19 12.32
N ALA A 492 -1.91 10.97 11.90
CA ALA A 492 -2.65 9.78 12.29
C ALA A 492 -1.74 8.55 12.43
N THR A 493 -2.13 7.66 13.33
CA THR A 493 -1.65 6.28 13.40
C THR A 493 -2.85 5.35 13.29
N VAL A 494 -2.78 4.37 12.37
CA VAL A 494 -3.83 3.38 12.11
C VAL A 494 -3.20 2.01 12.15
N GLU A 495 -3.82 1.08 12.88
CA GLU A 495 -3.34 -0.29 12.98
C GLU A 495 -4.45 -1.26 12.58
N GLN A 496 -4.13 -2.20 11.70
CA GLN A 496 -5.02 -3.28 11.29
C GLN A 496 -4.26 -4.59 11.12
N THR A 497 -4.87 -5.71 11.45
CA THR A 497 -4.31 -7.03 11.18
C THR A 497 -5.08 -7.69 10.05
N PHE A 498 -4.38 -8.08 9.00
CA PHE A 498 -4.96 -8.78 7.85
C PHE A 498 -4.76 -10.28 8.00
N GLU A 499 -5.84 -11.03 7.81
CA GLU A 499 -5.82 -12.48 7.94
C GLU A 499 -5.08 -13.15 6.77
N TRP A 500 -5.10 -12.52 5.61
CA TRP A 500 -4.56 -13.04 4.35
C TRP A 500 -3.57 -12.07 3.71
N GLY A 501 -2.76 -12.59 2.79
CA GLY A 501 -1.96 -11.79 1.87
C GLY A 501 -2.83 -11.16 0.78
N GLY A 502 -2.29 -10.17 0.08
CA GLY A 502 -2.94 -9.43 -1.00
C GLY A 502 -2.97 -7.92 -0.73
N PHE A 503 -3.74 -7.21 -1.55
CA PHE A 503 -3.96 -5.79 -1.43
C PHE A 503 -5.06 -5.51 -0.40
N HIS A 504 -4.84 -4.52 0.47
CA HIS A 504 -5.81 -4.13 1.49
C HIS A 504 -6.00 -2.63 1.53
N ALA A 505 -7.27 -2.20 1.52
CA ALA A 505 -7.67 -0.84 1.85
C ALA A 505 -8.16 -0.73 3.30
N VAL A 506 -7.70 0.32 3.99
CA VAL A 506 -8.12 0.68 5.35
C VAL A 506 -8.88 2.00 5.31
N GLU A 507 -10.16 1.94 5.61
CA GLU A 507 -11.00 3.13 5.78
C GLU A 507 -10.64 3.85 7.09
N LEU A 508 -10.37 5.15 6.97
CA LEU A 508 -10.12 6.06 8.08
C LEU A 508 -11.45 6.49 8.68
N THR A 509 -11.55 6.43 10.01
CA THR A 509 -12.68 7.02 10.72
C THR A 509 -12.71 8.53 10.54
N ASP A 510 -13.84 9.19 10.83
CA ASP A 510 -13.92 10.67 10.81
C ASP A 510 -12.92 11.33 11.78
N GLU A 511 -12.48 10.60 12.81
CA GLU A 511 -11.45 11.04 13.76
C GLU A 511 -10.02 10.81 13.26
N GLN A 512 -9.82 10.13 12.12
CA GLN A 512 -8.52 9.82 11.53
C GLN A 512 -8.33 10.43 10.14
N ALA A 513 -9.43 10.69 9.42
CA ALA A 513 -9.41 11.37 8.13
C ALA A 513 -8.84 12.80 8.27
N PHE A 514 -8.12 13.26 7.25
CA PHE A 514 -7.44 14.54 7.29
C PHE A 514 -7.54 15.27 5.96
N THR A 515 -7.62 16.60 6.03
CA THR A 515 -7.74 17.47 4.84
C THR A 515 -6.38 18.02 4.44
N LEU A 516 -6.06 17.95 3.16
CA LEU A 516 -4.90 18.56 2.53
C LEU A 516 -5.34 19.74 1.68
N ASN A 517 -4.53 20.78 1.67
CA ASN A 517 -4.60 21.87 0.72
C ASN A 517 -3.72 21.55 -0.49
N ALA A 518 -4.07 22.11 -1.65
CA ALA A 518 -3.27 21.99 -2.86
C ALA A 518 -1.81 22.43 -2.62
N GLY A 519 -0.86 21.58 -3.03
CA GLY A 519 0.58 21.75 -2.93
C GLY A 519 1.21 21.29 -1.62
N GLU A 520 0.41 20.90 -0.62
CA GLU A 520 0.96 20.31 0.61
C GLU A 520 1.48 18.89 0.35
N ARG A 521 2.55 18.53 1.06
CA ARG A 521 3.16 17.20 0.97
C ARG A 521 2.83 16.41 2.22
N PHE A 522 2.58 15.12 2.03
CA PHE A 522 2.36 14.19 3.13
C PHE A 522 3.08 12.87 2.83
N SER A 523 3.37 12.10 3.87
CA SER A 523 3.90 10.76 3.72
C SER A 523 2.97 9.74 4.35
N VAL A 524 3.00 8.53 3.82
CA VAL A 524 2.39 7.35 4.42
C VAL A 524 3.51 6.37 4.70
N VAL A 525 3.80 6.15 5.99
CA VAL A 525 4.76 5.17 6.47
C VAL A 525 4.02 3.90 6.86
N VAL A 526 4.42 2.77 6.29
CA VAL A 526 3.83 1.45 6.53
C VAL A 526 4.86 0.56 7.22
N THR A 527 4.45 -0.02 8.35
CA THR A 527 5.18 -1.09 9.04
C THR A 527 4.36 -2.37 8.93
N GLN A 528 4.92 -3.44 8.35
CA GLN A 528 4.28 -4.74 8.28
C GLN A 528 5.04 -5.74 9.16
N GLN A 529 4.34 -6.38 10.10
CA GLN A 529 4.89 -7.44 10.94
C GLN A 529 4.00 -8.68 10.87
N CYS A 530 4.57 -9.81 10.43
CA CYS A 530 3.88 -11.10 10.50
C CYS A 530 3.87 -11.57 11.95
N LEU A 531 2.69 -11.79 12.53
CA LEU A 531 2.57 -12.12 13.94
C LEU A 531 2.97 -13.57 14.28
N ASP A 532 3.17 -14.40 13.26
CA ASP A 532 3.49 -15.82 13.44
C ASP A 532 4.98 -16.12 13.51
N ASP A 533 5.79 -15.46 12.68
CA ASP A 533 7.25 -15.51 12.74
C ASP A 533 7.85 -14.33 13.52
N ASN A 534 7.07 -13.27 13.74
CA ASN A 534 7.47 -12.01 14.38
C ASN A 534 8.48 -11.18 13.54
N ASP A 535 8.65 -11.51 12.27
CA ASP A 535 9.49 -10.79 11.32
C ASP A 535 8.73 -9.64 10.66
N TYR A 536 9.49 -8.63 10.25
CA TYR A 536 9.03 -7.47 9.50
C TYR A 536 9.22 -7.68 8.02
N TYR A 537 8.32 -7.13 7.21
CA TYR A 537 8.31 -7.29 5.77
C TYR A 537 8.21 -5.95 5.05
N VAL A 538 8.91 -5.84 3.92
CA VAL A 538 8.76 -4.74 2.94
C VAL A 538 8.45 -5.37 1.60
N SER A 539 7.23 -5.13 1.11
CA SER A 539 6.72 -5.62 -0.17
C SER A 539 7.02 -4.65 -1.29
N TYR A 540 7.30 -5.15 -2.50
CA TYR A 540 7.54 -4.37 -3.70
C TYR A 540 7.29 -5.21 -4.95
N ASP A 541 6.93 -4.55 -6.04
CA ASP A 541 6.74 -5.21 -7.32
C ASP A 541 8.04 -5.34 -8.10
N VAL A 542 8.19 -6.49 -8.76
CA VAL A 542 9.38 -6.83 -9.54
C VAL A 542 9.01 -7.61 -10.79
N GLY A 543 9.74 -7.36 -11.86
CA GLY A 543 9.61 -8.04 -13.13
C GLY A 543 10.94 -8.15 -13.85
N TRP A 544 10.93 -8.86 -14.97
CA TRP A 544 12.11 -9.00 -15.82
C TRP A 544 12.18 -7.90 -16.86
N ASP A 545 13.38 -7.34 -17.04
CA ASP A 545 13.62 -6.45 -18.16
C ASP A 545 13.71 -7.22 -19.49
N ARG A 546 13.83 -6.48 -20.59
CA ARG A 546 13.97 -7.07 -21.93
C ARG A 546 15.27 -7.87 -22.10
N ALA A 547 16.36 -7.45 -21.46
CA ALA A 547 17.68 -8.09 -21.60
C ALA A 547 17.76 -9.44 -20.87
N PHE A 548 17.03 -9.58 -19.77
CA PHE A 548 16.88 -10.83 -19.04
C PHE A 548 16.17 -11.88 -19.89
N LEU A 549 15.15 -11.48 -20.66
CA LEU A 549 14.47 -12.42 -21.57
C LEU A 549 15.40 -12.98 -22.64
N ASP A 550 16.28 -12.16 -23.23
CA ASP A 550 17.29 -12.63 -24.19
C ASP A 550 18.25 -13.63 -23.51
N THR A 551 18.58 -13.40 -22.23
CA THR A 551 19.39 -14.32 -21.42
C THR A 551 18.65 -15.64 -21.16
N LEU A 552 17.35 -15.57 -20.84
CA LEU A 552 16.50 -16.73 -20.60
C LEU A 552 16.33 -17.60 -21.85
N GLU A 553 16.11 -16.98 -23.02
CA GLU A 553 16.06 -17.67 -24.31
C GLU A 553 17.37 -18.44 -24.56
N GLN A 554 18.52 -17.80 -24.33
CA GLN A 554 19.81 -18.46 -24.48
C GLN A 554 19.97 -19.65 -23.52
N GLN A 555 19.57 -19.51 -22.25
CA GLN A 555 19.65 -20.59 -21.27
C GLN A 555 18.78 -21.79 -21.68
N TYR A 556 17.55 -21.55 -22.11
CA TYR A 556 16.66 -22.60 -22.61
C TYR A 556 17.17 -23.24 -23.89
N HIS A 557 17.75 -22.46 -24.79
CA HIS A 557 18.41 -22.99 -25.97
C HIS A 557 19.58 -23.92 -25.57
N GLU A 558 20.47 -23.48 -24.67
CA GLU A 558 21.59 -24.31 -24.19
C GLU A 558 21.12 -25.60 -23.50
N GLN A 559 20.01 -25.54 -22.77
CA GLN A 559 19.50 -26.67 -22.00
C GLN A 559 18.71 -27.68 -22.84
N TYR A 560 17.88 -27.22 -23.77
CA TYR A 560 16.85 -28.05 -24.40
C TYR A 560 16.98 -28.22 -25.92
N TYR A 561 17.78 -27.39 -26.61
CA TYR A 561 17.83 -27.40 -28.08
C TYR A 561 18.17 -28.78 -28.64
N ASP A 562 19.22 -29.43 -28.14
CA ASP A 562 19.64 -30.75 -28.65
C ASP A 562 18.53 -31.80 -28.47
N GLN A 563 17.80 -31.78 -27.35
CA GLN A 563 16.70 -32.70 -27.08
C GLN A 563 15.57 -32.49 -28.10
N TYR A 564 15.11 -31.26 -28.27
CA TYR A 564 14.02 -30.95 -29.19
C TYR A 564 14.43 -31.14 -30.65
N TYR A 565 15.65 -30.76 -31.02
CA TYR A 565 16.18 -30.97 -32.35
C TYR A 565 16.18 -32.45 -32.72
N GLN A 566 16.65 -33.35 -31.84
CA GLN A 566 16.62 -34.79 -32.10
C GLN A 566 15.19 -35.34 -32.20
N MET A 567 14.28 -34.87 -31.35
CA MET A 567 12.86 -35.25 -31.42
C MET A 567 12.25 -34.85 -32.76
N TYR A 568 12.43 -33.60 -33.18
CA TYR A 568 11.88 -33.08 -34.43
C TYR A 568 12.61 -33.56 -35.67
N LEU A 569 13.83 -34.07 -35.56
CA LEU A 569 14.53 -34.70 -36.68
C LEU A 569 13.76 -35.92 -37.22
N GLY A 570 13.18 -36.73 -36.32
CA GLY A 570 12.33 -37.86 -36.69
C GLY A 570 11.02 -37.39 -37.36
N VAL A 571 10.34 -36.44 -36.72
CA VAL A 571 9.07 -35.86 -37.23
C VAL A 571 9.26 -35.23 -38.60
N ALA A 572 10.32 -34.43 -38.79
CA ALA A 572 10.64 -33.78 -40.06
C ALA A 572 10.99 -34.77 -41.16
N LYS A 573 11.69 -35.87 -40.82
CA LYS A 573 11.99 -36.95 -41.77
C LYS A 573 10.71 -37.62 -42.24
N ASP A 574 9.82 -37.99 -41.33
CA ASP A 574 8.56 -38.65 -41.67
C ASP A 574 7.64 -37.73 -42.48
N ALA A 575 7.55 -36.45 -42.11
CA ALA A 575 6.79 -35.45 -42.85
C ALA A 575 7.32 -35.24 -44.28
N LEU A 576 8.64 -35.10 -44.46
CA LEU A 576 9.25 -34.96 -45.79
C LEU A 576 9.07 -36.23 -46.63
N TRP A 577 9.25 -37.41 -46.02
CA TRP A 577 9.01 -38.69 -46.67
C TRP A 577 7.57 -38.78 -47.16
N GLN A 578 6.59 -38.46 -46.30
CA GLN A 578 5.17 -38.51 -46.65
C GLN A 578 4.81 -37.52 -47.75
N ALA A 579 5.36 -36.30 -47.70
CA ALA A 579 5.16 -35.30 -48.75
C ALA A 579 5.70 -35.78 -50.11
N LYS A 580 6.90 -36.36 -50.14
CA LYS A 580 7.52 -36.89 -51.36
C LYS A 580 6.86 -38.15 -51.88
N TYR A 581 6.45 -39.05 -50.99
CA TYR A 581 5.63 -40.21 -51.33
C TYR A 581 4.34 -39.77 -52.02
N ASN A 582 3.61 -38.82 -51.43
CA ASN A 582 2.38 -38.28 -51.99
C ASN A 582 2.62 -37.58 -53.35
N GLU A 583 3.71 -36.84 -53.51
CA GLU A 583 4.11 -36.23 -54.78
C GLU A 583 4.35 -37.30 -55.86
N PHE A 584 5.11 -38.36 -55.55
CA PHE A 584 5.42 -39.42 -56.51
C PHE A 584 4.21 -40.29 -56.90
N VAL A 585 3.29 -40.53 -55.96
CA VAL A 585 2.03 -41.24 -56.23
C VAL A 585 1.08 -40.37 -57.05
N ASN A 586 0.82 -39.14 -56.61
CA ASN A 586 -0.24 -38.30 -57.18
C ASN A 586 0.18 -37.56 -58.45
N GLU A 587 1.42 -37.06 -58.50
CA GLU A 587 1.92 -36.26 -59.62
C GLU A 587 2.84 -37.07 -60.54
N GLY A 588 3.63 -37.98 -59.96
CA GLY A 588 4.54 -38.86 -60.70
C GLY A 588 3.85 -40.08 -61.35
N GLY A 589 2.66 -40.45 -60.89
CA GLY A 589 1.93 -41.64 -61.36
C GLY A 589 2.66 -42.96 -61.10
N MET A 590 3.57 -42.99 -60.12
CA MET A 590 4.29 -44.19 -59.70
C MET A 590 3.36 -45.14 -58.94
N ASP A 591 3.63 -46.45 -59.00
CA ASP A 591 3.00 -47.38 -58.07
C ASP A 591 3.54 -47.19 -56.65
N GLU A 592 2.77 -47.61 -55.64
CA GLU A 592 3.03 -47.32 -54.22
C GLU A 592 4.40 -47.84 -53.76
N ASP A 593 4.84 -49.02 -54.20
CA ASP A 593 6.13 -49.59 -53.82
C ASP A 593 7.30 -48.79 -54.43
N ALA A 594 7.17 -48.37 -55.69
CA ALA A 594 8.17 -47.53 -56.37
C ALA A 594 8.24 -46.11 -55.78
N ALA A 595 7.10 -45.54 -55.41
CA ALA A 595 7.01 -44.23 -54.77
C ALA A 595 7.66 -44.23 -53.37
N ALA A 596 7.41 -45.28 -52.58
CA ALA A 596 8.03 -45.45 -51.26
C ALA A 596 9.57 -45.54 -51.38
N ALA A 597 10.08 -46.36 -52.30
CA ALA A 597 11.52 -46.48 -52.52
C ALA A 597 12.18 -45.18 -53.01
N ALA A 598 11.47 -44.39 -53.85
CA ALA A 598 11.96 -43.09 -54.31
C ALA A 598 11.93 -42.02 -53.20
N ALA A 599 10.93 -42.06 -52.31
CA ALA A 599 10.87 -41.21 -51.13
C ALA A 599 11.99 -41.55 -50.14
N ASP A 600 12.23 -42.84 -49.89
CA ASP A 600 13.37 -43.34 -49.09
C ASP A 600 14.70 -42.84 -49.66
N GLU A 601 14.89 -42.91 -50.99
CA GLU A 601 16.11 -42.40 -51.62
C GLU A 601 16.24 -40.88 -51.47
N TYR A 602 15.14 -40.13 -51.67
CA TYR A 602 15.15 -38.67 -51.60
C TYR A 602 15.51 -38.15 -50.21
N VAL A 603 14.94 -38.70 -49.14
CA VAL A 603 15.23 -38.25 -47.76
C VAL A 603 16.70 -38.50 -47.35
N GLU A 604 17.39 -39.41 -48.03
CA GLU A 604 18.83 -39.69 -47.81
C GLU A 604 19.75 -38.87 -48.73
N THR A 605 19.21 -38.07 -49.66
CA THR A 605 20.02 -37.13 -50.46
C THR A 605 20.54 -35.97 -49.61
N GLU A 606 21.62 -35.30 -50.05
CA GLU A 606 22.13 -34.09 -49.39
C GLU A 606 21.04 -32.99 -49.28
N GLU A 607 20.17 -32.88 -50.29
CA GLU A 607 19.05 -31.94 -50.29
C GLU A 607 17.97 -32.34 -49.26
N GLY A 608 17.57 -33.61 -49.25
CA GLY A 608 16.60 -34.14 -48.30
C GLY A 608 17.07 -34.02 -46.85
N GLN A 609 18.31 -34.41 -46.57
CA GLN A 609 18.90 -34.28 -45.23
C GLN A 609 19.01 -32.82 -44.78
N LYS A 610 19.29 -31.89 -45.69
CA LYS A 610 19.29 -30.45 -45.36
C LYS A 610 17.89 -29.95 -45.01
N LEU A 611 16.88 -30.28 -45.81
CA LEU A 611 15.49 -29.88 -45.53
C LEU A 611 15.00 -30.43 -44.19
N ILE A 612 15.34 -31.68 -43.86
CA ILE A 612 15.02 -32.30 -42.58
C ILE A 612 15.70 -31.55 -41.43
N ALA A 613 17.01 -31.28 -41.55
CA ALA A 613 17.75 -30.56 -40.52
C ALA A 613 17.24 -29.12 -40.31
N ASP A 614 16.99 -28.38 -41.39
CA ASP A 614 16.47 -27.01 -41.32
C ASP A 614 15.07 -26.99 -40.68
N ALA A 615 14.20 -27.95 -41.01
CA ALA A 615 12.88 -28.07 -40.41
C ALA A 615 12.94 -28.45 -38.92
N ALA A 616 13.82 -29.38 -38.55
CA ALA A 616 14.01 -29.79 -37.16
C ALA A 616 14.60 -28.67 -36.30
N ALA A 617 15.59 -27.93 -36.82
CA ALA A 617 16.17 -26.76 -36.15
C ALA A 617 15.11 -25.68 -35.91
N LYS A 618 14.32 -25.37 -36.94
CA LYS A 618 13.23 -24.40 -36.83
C LYS A 618 12.21 -24.80 -35.77
N ALA A 619 11.74 -26.05 -35.78
CA ALA A 619 10.77 -26.53 -34.79
C ALA A 619 11.33 -26.56 -33.36
N ALA A 620 12.62 -26.88 -33.19
CA ALA A 620 13.27 -26.82 -31.89
C ALA A 620 13.34 -25.38 -31.36
N GLU A 621 13.71 -24.43 -32.22
CA GLU A 621 13.76 -23.01 -31.88
C GLU A 621 12.38 -22.46 -31.48
N GLU A 622 11.35 -22.80 -32.24
CA GLU A 622 9.97 -22.38 -31.96
C GLU A 622 9.49 -22.87 -30.58
N VAL A 623 9.83 -24.10 -30.19
CA VAL A 623 9.48 -24.61 -28.85
C VAL A 623 10.26 -23.91 -27.74
N ILE A 624 11.53 -23.56 -27.97
CA ILE A 624 12.31 -22.79 -27.01
C ILE A 624 11.72 -21.39 -26.84
N GLN A 625 11.39 -20.72 -27.94
CA GLN A 625 10.77 -19.40 -27.92
C GLN A 625 9.42 -19.39 -27.23
N GLN A 626 8.62 -20.45 -27.39
CA GLN A 626 7.34 -20.61 -26.68
C GLN A 626 7.48 -20.74 -25.16
N LYS A 627 8.67 -21.08 -24.65
CA LYS A 627 8.94 -21.12 -23.20
C LYS A 627 9.30 -19.76 -22.62
N VAL A 628 9.71 -18.81 -23.46
CA VAL A 628 10.03 -17.45 -23.02
C VAL A 628 8.74 -16.63 -22.93
N PRO A 629 8.50 -15.88 -21.84
CA PRO A 629 7.35 -15.00 -21.74
C PRO A 629 7.23 -14.05 -22.93
N SER A 630 5.99 -13.81 -23.36
CA SER A 630 5.72 -12.92 -24.50
C SER A 630 5.55 -11.46 -24.09
N TYR A 631 6.18 -11.05 -22.99
CA TYR A 631 6.15 -9.70 -22.44
C TYR A 631 7.38 -9.46 -21.53
N TYR A 632 7.71 -8.19 -21.30
CA TYR A 632 8.67 -7.75 -20.28
C TYR A 632 8.07 -6.59 -19.48
N TYR A 633 8.73 -6.20 -18.39
CA TYR A 633 8.27 -5.17 -17.46
C TYR A 633 9.08 -3.90 -17.62
N GLU A 634 8.48 -2.76 -17.31
CA GLU A 634 9.12 -1.46 -17.28
C GLU A 634 8.63 -0.75 -16.02
N GLY A 635 9.49 -0.68 -15.00
CA GLY A 635 9.18 -0.05 -13.71
C GLY A 635 9.76 1.36 -13.65
N VAL A 636 9.15 2.23 -12.85
CA VAL A 636 9.62 3.59 -12.63
C VAL A 636 9.69 3.80 -11.14
N VAL A 637 10.88 4.15 -10.61
CA VAL A 637 11.06 4.46 -9.19
C VAL A 637 11.52 5.89 -9.03
N ASN A 638 10.66 6.74 -8.48
CA ASN A 638 10.95 8.16 -8.30
C ASN A 638 12.02 8.43 -7.23
N GLU A 639 13.02 9.24 -7.58
CA GLU A 639 14.07 9.71 -6.66
C GLU A 639 13.46 10.63 -5.58
N GLY A 640 13.66 10.28 -4.32
CA GLY A 640 13.24 11.07 -3.15
C GLY A 640 11.75 10.95 -2.78
N GLU A 641 11.04 9.96 -3.32
CA GLU A 641 9.59 9.81 -3.08
C GLU A 641 9.21 8.46 -2.45
N SER A 642 10.00 7.40 -2.66
CA SER A 642 9.84 6.13 -1.94
C SER A 642 11.04 5.83 -1.09
N PHE A 643 10.80 5.33 0.13
CA PHE A 643 11.84 5.09 1.11
C PHE A 643 11.66 3.76 1.83
N VAL A 644 12.78 3.14 2.19
CA VAL A 644 12.83 1.99 3.08
C VAL A 644 13.64 2.35 4.32
N TYR A 645 13.11 2.01 5.50
CA TYR A 645 13.79 2.10 6.78
C TYR A 645 14.22 0.69 7.20
N ALA A 646 15.52 0.47 7.38
CA ALA A 646 16.05 -0.80 7.83
C ALA A 646 17.39 -0.64 8.56
N SER A 647 17.72 -1.62 9.42
CA SER A 647 19.04 -1.74 10.04
C SER A 647 20.11 -2.16 9.03
N ASP A 648 21.37 -1.87 9.34
CA ASP A 648 22.50 -2.33 8.53
C ASP A 648 22.73 -3.84 8.60
N GLU A 649 23.64 -4.36 7.75
CA GLU A 649 23.97 -5.80 7.68
C GLU A 649 24.44 -6.38 9.04
N ASN A 650 24.90 -5.53 9.97
CA ASN A 650 25.31 -5.94 11.31
C ASN A 650 24.17 -5.84 12.34
N GLY A 651 22.98 -5.42 11.91
CA GLY A 651 21.84 -5.10 12.77
C GLY A 651 22.01 -3.80 13.54
N GLU A 652 22.90 -2.90 13.09
CA GLU A 652 23.19 -1.63 13.74
C GLU A 652 22.62 -0.46 12.90
N ASN A 653 22.46 0.73 13.49
CA ASN A 653 22.18 2.01 12.79
C ASN A 653 20.99 2.03 11.80
N PRO A 654 19.74 1.80 12.26
CA PRO A 654 18.59 1.86 11.36
C PRO A 654 18.34 3.29 10.83
N ALA A 655 18.13 3.40 9.52
CA ALA A 655 17.97 4.68 8.83
C ALA A 655 17.05 4.57 7.61
N TRP A 656 16.44 5.71 7.24
CA TRP A 656 15.73 5.87 5.97
C TRP A 656 16.72 5.90 4.81
N ARG A 657 16.36 5.23 3.72
CA ARG A 657 17.09 5.23 2.46
C ARG A 657 16.12 5.35 1.29
N ASP A 658 16.54 6.06 0.26
CA ASP A 658 15.79 6.22 -0.98
C ASP A 658 15.72 4.89 -1.75
N PHE A 659 14.52 4.45 -2.07
CA PHE A 659 14.27 3.21 -2.79
C PHE A 659 14.69 3.29 -4.26
N HIS A 660 14.86 4.50 -4.81
CA HIS A 660 15.44 4.68 -6.15
C HIS A 660 16.84 4.06 -6.26
N GLU A 661 17.67 4.13 -5.20
CA GLU A 661 18.99 3.52 -5.20
C GLU A 661 18.93 1.99 -5.34
N ASP A 662 17.89 1.36 -4.78
CA ASP A 662 17.63 -0.07 -4.94
C ASP A 662 17.26 -0.42 -6.38
N SER A 663 16.43 0.42 -7.00
CA SER A 663 16.00 0.21 -8.39
C SER A 663 17.16 0.20 -9.35
N VAL A 664 18.03 1.22 -9.25
CA VAL A 664 19.24 1.32 -10.08
C VAL A 664 20.16 0.11 -9.89
N ALA A 665 20.25 -0.42 -8.67
CA ALA A 665 21.01 -1.63 -8.39
C ALA A 665 20.36 -2.90 -8.99
N SER A 666 19.03 -2.95 -9.04
CA SER A 666 18.24 -4.04 -9.60
C SER A 666 18.33 -4.11 -11.12
N GLU A 667 18.22 -2.97 -11.79
CA GLU A 667 18.36 -2.85 -13.25
C GLU A 667 19.71 -3.41 -13.74
N ALA A 668 20.78 -3.22 -12.96
CA ALA A 668 22.10 -3.76 -13.30
C ALA A 668 22.15 -5.30 -13.31
N ARG A 669 21.15 -5.99 -12.75
CA ARG A 669 21.01 -7.46 -12.73
C ARG A 669 20.02 -7.99 -13.76
N GLY A 670 19.31 -7.12 -14.48
CA GLY A 670 18.26 -7.50 -15.45
C GLY A 670 16.85 -7.53 -14.88
N ASP A 671 16.66 -7.02 -13.67
CA ASP A 671 15.36 -6.94 -13.00
C ASP A 671 14.84 -5.49 -13.03
N GLN A 672 13.54 -5.34 -13.15
CA GLN A 672 12.82 -4.08 -13.00
C GLN A 672 12.08 -4.13 -11.67
N ILE A 673 12.18 -3.09 -10.86
CA ILE A 673 11.33 -2.93 -9.68
C ILE A 673 10.52 -1.66 -9.83
N ASP A 674 9.43 -1.61 -9.10
CA ASP A 674 8.51 -0.48 -9.09
C ASP A 674 8.46 0.16 -7.70
N ASN A 675 7.89 1.36 -7.58
CA ASN A 675 7.69 2.04 -6.32
C ASN A 675 6.90 1.16 -5.32
N LEU A 676 7.02 1.48 -4.03
CA LEU A 676 6.43 0.67 -2.96
C LEU A 676 4.89 0.75 -3.06
N PRO A 677 4.14 -0.38 -2.91
CA PRO A 677 2.69 -0.46 -3.12
C PRO A 677 1.92 0.15 -1.94
N ILE A 678 2.07 1.45 -1.77
CA ILE A 678 1.45 2.29 -0.75
C ILE A 678 0.62 3.32 -1.50
N LYS A 679 -0.68 3.37 -1.21
CA LYS A 679 -1.57 4.37 -1.81
C LYS A 679 -2.38 5.10 -0.74
N ALA A 680 -2.79 6.32 -1.06
CA ALA A 680 -3.75 7.08 -0.26
C ALA A 680 -4.88 7.61 -1.14
N TYR A 681 -6.11 7.42 -0.68
CA TYR A 681 -7.32 7.76 -1.42
C TYR A 681 -7.91 9.03 -0.82
N GLY A 682 -7.87 10.10 -1.61
CA GLY A 682 -8.40 11.42 -1.28
C GLY A 682 -9.72 11.69 -1.97
N TYR A 683 -10.60 12.44 -1.32
CA TYR A 683 -11.91 12.79 -1.84
C TYR A 683 -12.04 14.31 -1.90
N PRO A 684 -12.81 14.87 -2.85
CA PRO A 684 -13.10 16.30 -2.86
C PRO A 684 -13.57 16.77 -1.49
N VAL A 685 -13.00 17.90 -1.04
CA VAL A 685 -13.28 18.44 0.30
C VAL A 685 -14.77 18.67 0.51
N GLU A 686 -15.29 18.18 1.63
CA GLU A 686 -16.67 18.40 2.03
C GLU A 686 -17.00 19.91 2.14
N GLU A 687 -18.23 20.29 1.81
CA GLU A 687 -18.67 21.69 1.83
C GLU A 687 -18.39 22.32 3.21
N GLY A 688 -17.53 23.34 3.23
CA GLY A 688 -17.20 24.12 4.43
C GLY A 688 -15.80 23.93 5.00
N ALA A 689 -15.00 22.93 4.59
CA ALA A 689 -13.64 22.82 5.14
C ALA A 689 -12.72 23.97 4.69
N GLY A 690 -12.93 24.52 3.49
CA GLY A 690 -12.24 25.73 3.02
C GLY A 690 -12.81 27.05 3.55
N ASP A 691 -13.90 27.03 4.33
CA ASP A 691 -14.48 28.23 4.93
C ASP A 691 -13.64 28.70 6.14
N PRO A 692 -13.75 29.97 6.54
CA PRO A 692 -13.13 30.43 7.79
C PRO A 692 -13.60 29.58 8.98
N ALA A 693 -12.65 29.15 9.81
CA ALA A 693 -12.95 28.36 10.99
C ALA A 693 -13.96 29.09 11.89
N THR A 694 -14.88 28.32 12.48
CA THR A 694 -15.86 28.87 13.43
C THR A 694 -15.17 29.33 14.71
N GLU A 695 -15.75 30.34 15.39
CA GLU A 695 -15.24 30.75 16.71
C GLU A 695 -15.26 29.59 17.74
N GLU A 696 -16.19 28.64 17.58
CA GLU A 696 -16.31 27.46 18.44
C GLU A 696 -15.19 26.44 18.19
N SER A 697 -14.86 26.15 16.93
CA SER A 697 -13.75 25.23 16.60
C SER A 697 -12.39 25.82 17.00
N VAL A 698 -12.18 27.12 16.79
CA VAL A 698 -10.97 27.81 17.27
C VAL A 698 -10.86 27.74 18.80
N ALA A 699 -11.94 28.02 19.54
CA ALA A 699 -11.94 27.92 20.99
C ALA A 699 -11.69 26.48 21.49
N GLN A 700 -12.17 25.47 20.74
CA GLN A 700 -11.93 24.07 21.06
C GLN A 700 -10.46 23.69 20.85
N LEU A 701 -9.81 24.17 19.78
CA LEU A 701 -8.37 24.01 19.56
C LEU A 701 -7.55 24.67 20.67
N GLU A 702 -7.90 25.90 21.09
CA GLU A 702 -7.24 26.57 22.23
C GLU A 702 -7.33 25.72 23.52
N MET A 703 -8.47 25.06 23.76
CA MET A 703 -8.62 24.15 24.89
C MET A 703 -7.74 22.91 24.77
N TYR A 704 -7.65 22.30 23.58
CA TYR A 704 -6.76 21.17 23.34
C TYR A 704 -5.29 21.55 23.50
N LEU A 705 -4.89 22.72 22.98
CA LEU A 705 -3.54 23.26 23.14
C LEU A 705 -3.16 23.45 24.61
N SER A 706 -4.08 23.99 25.42
CA SER A 706 -3.85 24.09 26.87
C SER A 706 -3.66 22.72 27.52
N SER A 707 -4.49 21.74 27.17
CA SER A 707 -4.40 20.38 27.72
C SER A 707 -3.12 19.66 27.28
N ALA A 708 -2.68 19.86 26.04
CA ALA A 708 -1.46 19.27 25.50
C ALA A 708 -0.22 19.85 26.19
N ASN A 709 -0.19 21.16 26.45
CA ASN A 709 0.87 21.80 27.23
C ASN A 709 0.95 21.24 28.66
N ASP A 710 -0.19 21.07 29.33
CA ASP A 710 -0.25 20.43 30.65
C ASP A 710 0.25 18.98 30.60
N MET A 711 -0.10 18.23 29.54
CA MET A 711 0.36 16.86 29.32
C MET A 711 1.88 16.80 29.11
N LEU A 712 2.43 17.65 28.25
CA LEU A 712 3.87 17.74 27.98
C LEU A 712 4.67 18.05 29.25
N ALA A 713 4.12 18.86 30.16
CA ALA A 713 4.73 19.18 31.45
C ALA A 713 4.64 18.02 32.47
N SER A 714 3.73 17.07 32.26
CA SER A 714 3.43 16.00 33.21
C SER A 714 4.43 14.83 33.22
N ALA A 715 5.32 14.75 32.23
CA ALA A 715 6.39 13.77 32.14
C ALA A 715 7.66 14.40 31.56
N VAL A 716 8.83 13.90 31.93
CA VAL A 716 10.14 14.34 31.41
C VAL A 716 10.66 13.38 30.34
N GLU A 717 11.68 13.78 29.60
CA GLU A 717 12.43 12.88 28.75
C GLU A 717 13.46 12.09 29.58
N SER A 718 13.62 10.80 29.33
CA SER A 718 14.72 10.00 29.89
C SER A 718 15.92 10.08 28.96
N ALA A 719 17.06 10.58 29.44
CA ALA A 719 18.30 10.62 28.66
C ALA A 719 18.86 9.21 28.40
N ALA A 720 18.48 8.23 29.23
CA ALA A 720 18.82 6.82 29.04
C ALA A 720 17.82 6.07 28.13
N GLY A 721 16.65 6.66 27.84
CA GLY A 721 15.58 6.03 27.06
C GLY A 721 14.83 4.91 27.79
N ASP A 722 15.10 4.68 29.08
CA ASP A 722 14.52 3.59 29.88
C ASP A 722 14.00 4.03 31.26
N GLY A 723 14.06 5.33 31.55
CA GLY A 723 13.62 5.92 32.81
C GLY A 723 14.50 5.59 34.02
N SER A 724 15.68 4.99 33.82
CA SER A 724 16.63 4.69 34.89
C SER A 724 17.28 5.92 35.52
N ASP A 725 17.22 7.04 34.82
CA ASP A 725 17.68 8.37 35.23
C ASP A 725 16.56 9.26 35.77
N VAL A 726 15.31 8.78 35.74
CA VAL A 726 14.14 9.55 36.18
C VAL A 726 13.65 9.07 37.56
N PRO A 727 13.44 9.97 38.54
CA PRO A 727 12.96 9.60 39.87
C PRO A 727 11.63 8.84 39.86
N THR A 728 11.44 7.91 40.79
CA THR A 728 10.21 7.10 40.95
C THR A 728 8.93 7.89 41.20
N SER A 729 9.07 9.16 41.60
CA SER A 729 7.96 10.10 41.82
C SER A 729 7.62 10.95 40.59
N GLN A 730 8.38 10.82 39.50
CA GLN A 730 8.13 11.48 38.22
C GLN A 730 7.77 10.45 37.15
N TYR A 731 7.12 10.94 36.09
CA TYR A 731 6.86 10.17 34.88
C TYR A 731 7.85 10.58 33.80
N TRP A 732 8.12 9.66 32.88
CA TRP A 732 8.91 9.90 31.69
C TRP A 732 8.22 9.35 30.44
N VAL A 733 8.64 9.85 29.29
CA VAL A 733 8.28 9.35 27.96
C VAL A 733 9.54 9.24 27.09
N PRO A 734 9.54 8.38 26.06
CA PRO A 734 10.58 8.36 25.03
C PRO A 734 10.78 9.72 24.33
N SER A 735 12.02 9.99 23.88
CA SER A 735 12.42 11.26 23.27
C SER A 735 11.64 11.61 22.01
N ASP A 736 11.43 10.61 21.15
CA ASP A 736 10.64 10.69 19.92
C ASP A 736 9.17 11.05 20.22
N VAL A 737 8.54 10.37 21.17
CA VAL A 737 7.15 10.67 21.58
C VAL A 737 7.01 12.09 22.14
N ARG A 738 8.00 12.54 22.93
CA ARG A 738 8.02 13.91 23.44
C ARG A 738 8.18 14.93 22.33
N ALA A 739 9.04 14.66 21.34
CA ALA A 739 9.26 15.53 20.19
C ALA A 739 7.99 15.65 19.34
N GLU A 740 7.26 14.56 19.11
CA GLU A 740 5.98 14.57 18.38
C GLU A 740 4.93 15.48 19.04
N LEU A 741 4.73 15.37 20.36
CA LEU A 741 3.79 16.26 21.07
C LEU A 741 4.26 17.72 21.03
N THR A 742 5.57 17.96 21.10
CA THR A 742 6.12 19.32 21.04
C THR A 742 5.88 19.94 19.66
N ALA A 743 6.10 19.19 18.57
CA ALA A 743 5.85 19.64 17.20
C ALA A 743 4.36 19.97 16.97
N ALA A 744 3.45 19.10 17.42
CA ALA A 744 2.01 19.35 17.29
C ALA A 744 1.53 20.58 18.08
N ILE A 745 2.11 20.85 19.26
CA ILE A 745 1.86 22.08 20.03
C ILE A 745 2.32 23.31 19.25
N MET A 746 3.53 23.27 18.66
CA MET A 746 4.07 24.39 17.88
C MET A 746 3.19 24.71 16.66
N GLU A 747 2.73 23.70 15.92
CA GLU A 747 1.84 23.90 14.78
C GLU A 747 0.48 24.50 15.19
N ALA A 748 -0.09 24.07 16.31
CA ALA A 748 -1.30 24.67 16.87
C ALA A 748 -1.12 26.14 17.27
N GLU A 749 0.03 26.48 17.88
CA GLU A 749 0.36 27.86 18.23
C GLU A 749 0.53 28.74 16.98
N ASP A 750 1.24 28.24 15.96
CA ASP A 750 1.49 28.96 14.72
C ASP A 750 0.19 29.19 13.91
N LEU A 751 -0.69 28.19 13.84
CA LEU A 751 -2.00 28.34 13.20
C LEU A 751 -2.85 29.43 13.85
N LEU A 752 -2.92 29.42 15.19
CA LEU A 752 -3.69 30.42 15.97
C LEU A 752 -3.08 31.83 15.84
N ALA A 753 -1.75 31.93 15.70
CA ALA A 753 -1.07 33.20 15.47
C ALA A 753 -1.30 33.78 14.07
N GLY A 754 -1.57 32.94 13.06
CA GLY A 754 -1.79 33.31 11.65
C GLY A 754 -3.08 34.11 11.39
N GLY A 755 -4.07 34.03 12.29
CA GLY A 755 -5.18 34.97 12.42
C GLY A 755 -6.38 34.81 11.47
N ASN A 756 -6.40 33.82 10.56
CA ASN A 756 -7.59 33.41 9.80
C ASN A 756 -7.46 31.93 9.33
N PRO A 757 -7.46 30.95 10.26
CA PRO A 757 -7.39 29.55 9.86
C PRO A 757 -8.67 29.12 9.14
N THR A 758 -8.56 28.21 8.18
CA THR A 758 -9.74 27.54 7.61
C THR A 758 -10.26 26.48 8.56
N GLN A 759 -11.50 26.05 8.38
CA GLN A 759 -12.08 24.98 9.20
C GLN A 759 -11.27 23.68 9.06
N GLY A 760 -10.85 23.34 7.83
CA GLY A 760 -9.98 22.18 7.57
C GLY A 760 -8.63 22.27 8.25
N ASP A 761 -7.99 23.45 8.29
CA ASP A 761 -6.74 23.63 9.03
C ASP A 761 -6.92 23.37 10.53
N VAL A 762 -7.99 23.90 11.13
CA VAL A 762 -8.30 23.71 12.55
C VAL A 762 -8.56 22.24 12.87
N ASP A 763 -9.33 21.56 12.03
CA ASP A 763 -9.68 20.15 12.23
C ASP A 763 -8.44 19.26 12.11
N ARG A 764 -7.59 19.50 11.10
CA ARG A 764 -6.33 18.77 10.91
C ARG A 764 -5.34 19.00 12.05
N ILE A 765 -5.14 20.23 12.50
CA ILE A 765 -4.20 20.51 13.59
C ILE A 765 -4.76 20.00 14.94
N SER A 766 -6.08 20.03 15.12
CA SER A 766 -6.72 19.37 16.27
C SER A 766 -6.48 17.86 16.25
N LEU A 767 -6.55 17.22 15.08
CA LEU A 767 -6.23 15.81 14.89
C LEU A 767 -4.79 15.50 15.27
N ALA A 768 -3.81 16.23 14.71
CA ALA A 768 -2.40 16.03 15.02
C ALA A 768 -2.10 16.15 16.53
N LEU A 769 -2.66 17.18 17.17
CA LEU A 769 -2.49 17.43 18.60
C LEU A 769 -3.14 16.34 19.46
N SER A 770 -4.33 15.87 19.06
CA SER A 770 -5.03 14.73 19.67
C SER A 770 -4.19 13.45 19.59
N THR A 771 -3.72 13.11 18.39
CA THR A 771 -2.88 11.94 18.11
C THR A 771 -1.61 11.96 18.98
N ALA A 772 -0.88 13.08 18.99
CA ALA A 772 0.35 13.19 19.76
C ALA A 772 0.10 13.17 21.28
N THR A 773 -1.00 13.78 21.75
CA THR A 773 -1.37 13.76 23.18
C THR A 773 -1.71 12.35 23.64
N LYS A 774 -2.42 11.58 22.81
CA LYS A 774 -2.76 10.17 23.09
C LYS A 774 -1.49 9.31 23.16
N ALA A 775 -0.62 9.41 22.14
CA ALA A 775 0.65 8.68 22.12
C ALA A 775 1.53 9.00 23.35
N PHE A 776 1.56 10.26 23.76
CA PHE A 776 2.28 10.69 24.95
C PHE A 776 1.71 10.06 26.24
N ASP A 777 0.39 10.04 26.40
CA ASP A 777 -0.25 9.44 27.58
C ASP A 777 -0.03 7.92 27.62
N GLU A 778 -0.10 7.23 26.49
CA GLU A 778 0.15 5.79 26.37
C GLU A 778 1.61 5.42 26.65
N ALA A 779 2.56 6.24 26.20
CA ALA A 779 3.99 6.02 26.42
C ALA A 779 4.47 6.41 27.83
N LYS A 780 3.62 7.08 28.61
CA LYS A 780 3.99 7.63 29.92
C LYS A 780 4.23 6.55 30.95
N GLN A 781 5.46 6.46 31.44
CA GLN A 781 5.88 5.48 32.44
C GLN A 781 6.47 6.12 33.69
N PRO A 782 6.34 5.51 34.88
CA PRO A 782 7.03 6.01 36.07
C PRO A 782 8.54 5.81 35.95
N GLY A 783 9.32 6.73 36.51
CA GLY A 783 10.78 6.59 36.62
C GLY A 783 11.19 5.45 37.55
N THR A 784 12.45 5.02 37.46
CA THR A 784 13.00 3.93 38.29
C THR A 784 14.18 4.34 39.17
N LEU A 785 14.67 5.58 39.04
CA LEU A 785 15.69 6.15 39.91
C LEU A 785 15.10 6.38 41.31
N ALA A 786 15.81 5.96 42.35
CA ALA A 786 15.36 6.20 43.72
C ALA A 786 15.27 7.70 44.01
N ASP A 787 14.14 8.15 44.55
CA ASP A 787 13.92 9.54 44.93
C ASP A 787 15.02 10.07 45.88
N GLU A 788 15.79 11.05 45.43
CA GLU A 788 16.71 11.80 46.28
C GLU A 788 16.03 13.08 46.77
N TYR A 789 15.83 13.21 48.09
CA TYR A 789 15.10 14.33 48.66
C TYR A 789 15.99 15.55 48.87
N ALA A 790 15.44 16.74 48.59
CA ALA A 790 16.12 18.01 48.76
C ALA A 790 16.56 18.22 50.20
N SER A 791 17.78 18.74 50.36
CA SER A 791 18.23 19.19 51.67
C SER A 791 17.42 20.41 52.12
N ALA A 792 17.25 20.58 53.44
CA ALA A 792 16.58 21.76 53.99
C ALA A 792 17.24 23.09 53.56
N GLU A 793 18.52 23.08 53.20
CA GLU A 793 19.22 24.26 52.70
C GLU A 793 18.83 24.61 51.27
N ALA A 794 18.65 23.60 50.39
CA ALA A 794 18.22 23.83 49.01
C ALA A 794 16.79 24.38 48.94
N VAL A 795 15.85 23.81 49.73
CA VAL A 795 14.48 24.32 49.83
C VAL A 795 14.47 25.78 50.28
N LYS A 796 15.28 26.11 51.29
CA LYS A 796 15.38 27.48 51.80
C LYS A 796 15.94 28.46 50.77
N GLN A 797 16.90 28.03 49.93
CA GLN A 797 17.42 28.86 48.85
C GLN A 797 16.34 29.19 47.82
N LEU A 798 15.48 28.24 47.48
CA LEU A 798 14.33 28.47 46.61
C LEU A 798 13.31 29.42 47.27
N GLU A 799 12.99 29.24 48.56
CA GLU A 799 12.10 30.16 49.31
C GLU A 799 12.62 31.61 49.32
N ASP A 800 13.93 31.80 49.51
CA ASP A 800 14.55 33.13 49.46
C ASP A 800 14.47 33.72 48.03
N ALA A 801 14.68 32.92 46.99
CA ALA A 801 14.55 33.35 45.60
C ALA A 801 13.10 33.73 45.23
N ILE A 802 12.11 32.94 45.66
CA ILE A 802 10.67 33.23 45.51
C ILE A 802 10.33 34.58 46.13
N LYS A 803 10.83 34.83 47.35
CA LYS A 803 10.58 36.08 48.06
C LYS A 803 11.14 37.28 47.32
N ASP A 804 12.34 37.15 46.77
CA ASP A 804 12.95 38.22 45.99
C ASP A 804 12.17 38.44 44.67
N ALA A 805 11.72 37.37 44.01
CA ALA A 805 10.91 37.46 42.79
C ALA A 805 9.55 38.12 43.04
N ARG A 806 8.84 37.76 44.12
CA ARG A 806 7.61 38.43 44.57
C ARG A 806 7.81 39.91 44.82
N ASN A 807 8.96 40.30 45.39
CA ASN A 807 9.29 41.70 45.61
C ASN A 807 9.52 42.46 44.30
N ASP A 808 10.20 41.85 43.33
CA ASP A 808 10.43 42.45 42.01
C ASP A 808 9.14 42.66 41.23
N LEU A 809 8.25 41.66 41.26
CA LEU A 809 6.92 41.75 40.68
C LEU A 809 6.13 42.92 41.31
N ALA A 810 6.11 43.03 42.64
CA ALA A 810 5.41 44.08 43.36
C ALA A 810 5.95 45.51 43.12
N GLN A 811 7.22 45.64 42.71
CA GLN A 811 7.87 46.92 42.44
C GLN A 811 7.75 47.37 40.98
N THR A 812 7.19 46.54 40.11
CA THR A 812 7.10 46.80 38.66
C THR A 812 5.66 47.07 38.26
N VAL A 813 5.42 48.14 37.51
CA VAL A 813 4.05 48.53 37.10
C VAL A 813 3.62 47.74 35.86
N VAL A 814 2.36 47.33 35.77
CA VAL A 814 1.82 46.75 34.53
C VAL A 814 1.22 47.85 33.67
N SER A 815 1.64 47.93 32.41
CA SER A 815 1.11 48.89 31.43
C SER A 815 1.14 48.28 30.03
N ALA A 816 0.29 48.75 29.11
CA ALA A 816 0.30 48.30 27.73
C ALA A 816 1.46 48.91 26.92
N ASP A 817 1.83 50.16 27.21
CA ASP A 817 2.81 50.93 26.41
C ASP A 817 3.67 51.91 27.23
N GLY A 818 3.50 51.96 28.56
CA GLY A 818 4.26 52.82 29.45
C GLY A 818 3.86 54.29 29.44
N SER A 819 2.85 54.69 28.64
CA SER A 819 2.42 56.09 28.50
C SER A 819 1.75 56.64 29.77
N ASP A 820 1.18 55.76 30.59
CA ASP A 820 0.54 56.05 31.86
C ASP A 820 1.48 55.94 33.07
N VAL A 821 2.68 55.37 32.86
CA VAL A 821 3.72 55.16 33.88
C VAL A 821 4.68 56.34 33.94
N ALA A 822 4.99 56.81 35.15
CA ALA A 822 5.90 57.94 35.36
C ALA A 822 7.34 57.60 34.96
N LYS A 823 8.05 58.55 34.35
CA LYS A 823 9.50 58.44 34.08
C LYS A 823 10.28 58.11 35.35
N GLY A 824 11.20 57.17 35.26
CA GLY A 824 11.95 56.58 36.36
C GLY A 824 11.25 55.42 37.07
N THR A 825 10.10 54.95 36.57
CA THR A 825 9.36 53.80 37.13
C THR A 825 9.37 52.65 36.14
N PRO A 826 9.92 51.47 36.51
CA PRO A 826 9.94 50.31 35.63
C PRO A 826 8.53 49.74 35.43
N TRP A 827 8.22 49.37 34.20
CA TRP A 827 6.97 48.70 33.84
C TRP A 827 7.19 47.55 32.86
N VAL A 828 6.24 46.62 32.83
CA VAL A 828 6.17 45.50 31.87
C VAL A 828 4.75 45.33 31.33
N THR A 829 4.58 44.59 30.25
CA THR A 829 3.26 44.23 29.72
C THR A 829 2.54 43.23 30.62
N GLN A 830 1.22 43.12 30.47
CA GLN A 830 0.41 42.17 31.22
C GLN A 830 0.88 40.71 31.01
N ALA A 831 1.18 40.32 29.76
CA ALA A 831 1.68 38.99 29.45
C ALA A 831 3.00 38.65 30.16
N VAL A 832 3.95 39.60 30.21
CA VAL A 832 5.24 39.41 30.90
C VAL A 832 5.05 39.31 32.42
N HIS A 833 4.13 40.12 32.98
CA HIS A 833 3.80 40.04 34.41
C HIS A 833 3.19 38.68 34.76
N ASP A 834 2.22 38.22 33.98
CA ASP A 834 1.51 36.97 34.25
C ASP A 834 2.42 35.75 34.08
N ALA A 835 3.33 35.76 33.10
CA ALA A 835 4.35 34.72 32.94
C ALA A 835 5.29 34.65 34.15
N PHE A 836 5.72 35.79 34.70
CA PHE A 836 6.60 35.79 35.88
C PHE A 836 5.86 35.39 37.16
N GLU A 837 4.61 35.81 37.33
CA GLU A 837 3.74 35.37 38.43
C GLU A 837 3.50 33.85 38.40
N ALA A 838 3.29 33.28 37.20
CA ALA A 838 3.16 31.83 37.03
C ALA A 838 4.42 31.06 37.44
N ALA A 839 5.61 31.53 37.04
CA ALA A 839 6.89 30.92 37.44
C ALA A 839 7.10 30.95 38.97
N ILE A 840 6.71 32.05 39.63
CA ILE A 840 6.74 32.17 41.09
C ILE A 840 5.80 31.15 41.74
N ALA A 841 4.58 30.99 41.24
CA ALA A 841 3.61 30.04 41.77
C ALA A 841 4.09 28.58 41.64
N SER A 842 4.73 28.24 40.52
CA SER A 842 5.36 26.92 40.33
C SER A 842 6.49 26.67 41.34
N ALA A 843 7.35 27.66 41.57
CA ALA A 843 8.42 27.57 42.56
C ALA A 843 7.87 27.43 44.00
N GLU A 844 6.82 28.17 44.35
CA GLU A 844 6.13 28.06 45.65
C GLU A 844 5.57 26.66 45.88
N THR A 845 5.03 26.04 44.83
CA THR A 845 4.50 24.67 44.88
C THR A 845 5.61 23.66 45.14
N ALA A 846 6.74 23.77 44.45
CA ALA A 846 7.89 22.89 44.64
C ALA A 846 8.48 22.99 46.06
N ALA A 847 8.64 24.22 46.57
CA ALA A 847 9.13 24.47 47.93
C ALA A 847 8.16 23.97 49.02
N GLY A 848 6.86 24.01 48.75
CA GLY A 848 5.79 23.60 49.67
C GLY A 848 5.50 22.10 49.73
N ALA A 849 6.18 21.27 48.94
CA ALA A 849 5.95 19.83 48.92
C ALA A 849 6.30 19.17 50.27
N GLU A 850 5.54 18.16 50.70
CA GLU A 850 5.76 17.49 52.00
C GLU A 850 7.11 16.75 52.06
N ARG A 851 7.60 16.30 50.90
CA ARG A 851 8.93 15.69 50.70
C ARG A 851 9.51 16.12 49.34
N PRO A 852 10.09 17.33 49.24
CA PRO A 852 10.56 17.87 47.96
C PRO A 852 11.76 17.06 47.46
N LEU A 853 11.77 16.73 46.16
CA LEU A 853 12.92 16.08 45.53
C LEU A 853 14.02 17.10 45.28
N ALA A 854 15.28 16.65 45.32
CA ALA A 854 16.42 17.50 45.03
C ALA A 854 16.35 18.06 43.60
N SER A 855 15.96 17.23 42.63
CA SER A 855 15.77 17.61 41.23
C SER A 855 14.66 18.65 41.01
N ASP A 856 13.51 18.50 41.69
CA ASP A 856 12.40 19.46 41.58
C ASP A 856 12.78 20.84 42.13
N ILE A 857 13.53 20.88 43.23
CA ILE A 857 14.02 22.13 43.81
C ILE A 857 15.07 22.79 42.90
N GLU A 858 15.99 22.03 42.31
CA GLU A 858 16.97 22.55 41.36
C GLU A 858 16.30 23.11 40.10
N ARG A 859 15.36 22.37 39.51
CA ARG A 859 14.59 22.82 38.35
C ARG A 859 13.79 24.08 38.64
N ALA A 860 13.00 24.08 39.72
CA ALA A 860 12.20 25.25 40.11
C ALA A 860 13.07 26.49 40.39
N ALA A 861 14.27 26.32 40.93
CA ALA A 861 15.22 27.41 41.12
C ALA A 861 15.77 27.95 39.80
N ALA A 862 16.11 27.07 38.85
CA ALA A 862 16.59 27.46 37.52
C ALA A 862 15.49 28.17 36.71
N ASP A 863 14.28 27.63 36.69
CA ASP A 863 13.13 28.20 35.98
C ASP A 863 12.76 29.58 36.53
N LEU A 864 12.71 29.73 37.86
CA LEU A 864 12.44 31.02 38.50
C LEU A 864 13.54 32.05 38.19
N ALA A 865 14.80 31.62 38.14
CA ALA A 865 15.91 32.50 37.78
C ALA A 865 15.83 32.97 36.32
N ALA A 866 15.54 32.06 35.38
CA ALA A 866 15.37 32.39 33.97
C ALA A 866 14.15 33.32 33.74
N ALA A 867 13.02 33.03 34.37
CA ALA A 867 11.82 33.87 34.32
C ALA A 867 12.10 35.27 34.86
N ARG A 868 12.90 35.38 35.93
CA ARG A 868 13.30 36.68 36.47
C ARG A 868 14.22 37.45 35.54
N GLU A 869 15.16 36.78 34.88
CA GLU A 869 16.02 37.41 33.87
C GLU A 869 15.20 37.95 32.69
N ALA A 870 14.23 37.17 32.19
CA ALA A 870 13.31 37.61 31.14
C ALA A 870 12.42 38.78 31.60
N PHE A 871 11.88 38.71 32.82
CA PHE A 871 11.10 39.79 33.43
C PHE A 871 11.92 41.07 33.57
N ASP A 872 13.16 40.97 34.02
CA ASP A 872 14.08 42.10 34.14
C ASP A 872 14.47 42.68 32.78
N ALA A 873 14.70 41.84 31.77
CA ALA A 873 15.02 42.27 30.41
C ALA A 873 13.85 42.99 29.73
N ALA A 874 12.61 42.62 30.07
CA ALA A 874 11.39 43.23 29.53
C ALA A 874 11.02 44.56 30.20
N LYS A 875 11.65 44.94 31.33
CA LYS A 875 11.36 46.21 32.02
C LYS A 875 11.69 47.41 31.12
N ALA A 876 10.68 48.24 30.90
CA ALA A 876 10.82 49.52 30.23
C ALA A 876 10.61 50.68 31.24
N ASP A 877 11.15 51.86 30.93
CA ASP A 877 10.90 53.06 31.74
C ASP A 877 9.60 53.74 31.33
N GLY A 878 8.86 54.27 32.30
CA GLY A 878 7.62 55.01 32.04
C GLY A 878 7.84 56.27 31.20
N LEU A 879 6.85 56.67 30.40
CA LEU A 879 6.97 57.80 29.46
C LEU A 879 6.36 59.11 29.98
N LYS A 880 5.66 59.07 31.12
CA LYS A 880 4.89 60.20 31.66
C LYS A 880 5.75 61.17 32.48
N GLU A 881 5.89 62.40 32.01
CA GLU A 881 6.63 63.48 32.68
C GLU A 881 5.95 63.94 33.98
N THR A 882 6.72 64.07 35.06
CA THR A 882 6.23 64.60 36.34
C THR A 882 6.25 66.14 36.33
N GLY A 883 5.08 66.76 36.26
CA GLY A 883 4.91 68.21 36.26
C GLY A 883 5.28 68.86 37.60
N GLY A 884 6.35 69.67 37.60
CA GLY A 884 6.76 70.50 38.73
C GLY A 884 5.81 71.67 39.03
N SER A 885 5.59 71.91 40.32
CA SER A 885 4.71 72.92 40.93
C SER A 885 4.98 74.38 40.49
N GLY A 886 3.91 75.17 40.39
CA GLY A 886 3.92 76.63 40.56
C GLY A 886 2.73 77.08 41.42
N GLY A 887 2.99 77.42 42.68
CA GLY A 887 1.98 77.56 43.74
C GLY A 887 1.27 78.92 43.87
N SER A 888 0.31 78.97 44.81
CA SER A 888 0.12 80.00 45.84
C SER A 888 -1.26 79.87 46.49
N GLY A 889 -1.31 79.86 47.84
CA GLY A 889 -2.38 80.56 48.56
C GLY A 889 -3.24 79.77 49.54
N GLY A 890 -2.70 79.51 50.74
CA GLY A 890 -3.33 79.92 52.00
C GLY A 890 -4.31 78.98 52.72
N GLY A 891 -4.01 78.70 54.00
CA GLY A 891 -5.03 78.66 55.04
C GLY A 891 -4.91 77.58 56.12
N SER A 892 -4.48 78.00 57.32
CA SER A 892 -4.79 77.50 58.68
C SER A 892 -4.48 76.04 59.06
N GLU A 893 -3.55 75.85 60.02
CA GLU A 893 -3.82 75.43 61.44
C GLU A 893 -4.30 73.97 61.52
N GLU A 894 -3.65 73.04 62.22
CA GLU A 894 -3.27 73.04 63.64
C GLU A 894 -2.22 71.91 63.88
N LYS A 895 -1.31 72.15 64.81
CA LYS A 895 -0.50 71.12 65.53
C LYS A 895 -1.44 70.39 66.52
N PRO A 896 -1.14 69.18 67.05
CA PRO A 896 0.06 68.97 67.90
C PRO A 896 0.73 67.57 67.73
N ASP A 897 2.04 67.47 67.93
CA ASP A 897 2.73 66.76 69.04
C ASP A 897 2.48 65.23 69.09
N ALA A 898 3.42 64.38 69.47
CA ALA A 898 4.82 64.46 69.89
C ALA A 898 5.33 63.01 69.84
N GLY A 899 6.59 62.80 69.51
CA GLY A 899 7.55 62.40 70.54
C GLY A 899 8.22 61.11 70.06
N SER A 900 9.53 61.15 69.82
CA SER A 900 10.57 60.78 70.82
C SER A 900 10.80 59.28 70.76
N ASP A 901 12.00 58.70 70.64
CA ASP A 901 13.38 59.15 70.73
C ASP A 901 14.17 58.01 70.03
N ALA A 902 15.07 58.28 69.09
CA ALA A 902 16.49 58.59 69.30
C ALA A 902 17.36 57.44 69.87
N LYS A 903 18.48 57.27 69.15
CA LYS A 903 19.78 56.64 69.50
C LYS A 903 19.96 55.18 69.04
N GLY A 904 21.05 54.83 68.36
CA GLY A 904 22.28 55.57 68.06
C GLY A 904 23.48 54.63 68.10
N ASP A 905 24.41 54.88 67.18
CA ASP A 905 25.82 54.46 67.13
C ASP A 905 26.09 52.96 66.99
N GLY A 906 27.07 52.46 66.25
CA GLY A 906 28.27 53.02 65.59
C GLY A 906 29.14 51.77 65.29
N ALA A 907 29.53 51.53 64.04
CA ALA A 907 30.82 51.92 63.45
C ALA A 907 31.92 50.83 63.56
N LEU A 908 32.64 50.69 62.43
CA LEU A 908 34.01 50.18 62.23
C LEU A 908 34.20 48.64 62.21
N VAL A 909 35.06 48.00 61.41
CA VAL A 909 35.80 48.22 60.14
C VAL A 909 36.84 47.08 60.06
N ARG A 910 37.03 46.52 58.84
CA ARG A 910 38.25 45.90 58.25
C ARG A 910 38.59 44.39 58.36
N THR A 911 38.80 43.88 57.13
CA THR A 911 39.90 43.09 56.55
C THR A 911 40.03 41.59 56.86
N GLY A 912 39.96 40.80 55.79
CA GLY A 912 41.19 40.25 55.19
C GLY A 912 41.37 38.74 55.28
N ASP A 913 41.24 38.13 54.10
CA ASP A 913 42.04 37.02 53.54
C ASP A 913 41.81 35.57 53.99
N ASP A 914 41.32 34.80 53.00
CA ASP A 914 41.83 33.54 52.45
C ASP A 914 42.26 32.39 53.37
N ALA A 915 41.60 31.24 53.17
CA ALA A 915 42.29 30.03 52.70
C ALA A 915 41.29 29.02 52.10
N THR A 916 41.41 28.85 50.79
CA THR A 916 40.96 27.76 49.92
C THR A 916 41.38 26.35 50.36
N LEU A 917 40.48 25.38 50.15
CA LEU A 917 40.71 23.98 49.70
C LEU A 917 39.30 23.34 49.60
N GLY A 918 38.71 22.95 48.46
CA GLY A 918 39.26 22.54 47.17
C GLY A 918 39.08 21.03 47.00
N ILE A 919 37.96 20.59 46.42
CA ILE A 919 37.89 19.37 45.61
C ILE A 919 37.01 19.68 44.39
N ALA A 920 37.60 19.46 43.23
CA ALA A 920 37.01 19.54 41.91
C ALA A 920 36.45 18.17 41.51
N VAL A 921 35.38 18.16 40.71
CA VAL A 921 35.26 17.26 39.56
C VAL A 921 34.83 18.11 38.37
N ALA A 922 35.59 17.99 37.30
CA ALA A 922 35.47 18.75 36.08
C ALA A 922 34.57 18.04 35.07
N CYS A 923 33.85 18.89 34.33
CA CYS A 923 33.21 18.70 33.03
C CYS A 923 34.04 17.88 32.02
N VAL A 924 33.35 17.13 31.15
CA VAL A 924 33.35 17.14 29.66
C VAL A 924 32.16 16.24 29.25
N GLY A 925 31.21 16.52 28.35
CA GLY A 925 30.94 17.59 27.39
C GLY A 925 29.97 17.05 26.31
N GLY A 926 29.12 17.92 25.72
CA GLY A 926 28.25 17.64 24.56
C GLY A 926 26.80 18.13 24.79
N ALA A 927 26.47 19.40 24.55
CA ALA A 927 26.07 20.01 23.28
C ALA A 927 24.62 19.67 22.83
N ALA A 928 23.65 20.43 23.35
CA ALA A 928 22.35 20.73 22.73
C ALA A 928 21.69 21.90 23.49
N ALA A 929 20.78 22.63 22.84
CA ALA A 929 19.99 23.77 23.33
C ALA A 929 20.61 25.18 23.23
N LEU A 930 20.57 25.75 22.03
CA LEU A 930 20.53 27.19 21.79
C LEU A 930 19.82 27.46 20.45
N ALA A 931 18.48 27.55 20.45
CA ALA A 931 17.70 28.25 19.41
C ALA A 931 16.23 28.40 19.81
N ALA A 932 15.87 29.48 20.50
CA ALA A 932 14.59 30.19 20.34
C ALA A 932 14.66 31.50 21.14
N GLY A 933 14.37 32.64 20.51
CA GLY A 933 14.23 33.93 21.20
C GLY A 933 15.07 35.09 20.66
N ALA A 934 15.11 35.31 19.35
CA ALA A 934 15.55 36.59 18.80
C ALA A 934 14.76 37.01 17.55
N ALA A 935 13.56 37.55 17.74
CA ALA A 935 12.95 38.43 16.76
C ALA A 935 11.99 39.44 17.42
N LEU A 936 12.48 40.65 17.73
CA LEU A 936 11.84 41.92 17.33
C LEU A 936 12.65 43.14 17.81
N ALA A 937 13.32 43.85 16.88
CA ALA A 937 13.23 45.32 16.76
C ALA A 937 14.20 45.87 15.70
N MET A 938 13.63 46.34 14.59
CA MET A 938 14.01 47.45 13.69
C MET A 938 13.75 47.00 12.24
N ARG A 939 13.01 47.70 11.37
CA ARG A 939 12.55 49.10 11.36
C ARG A 939 11.54 49.23 10.22
N ARG A 940 10.42 49.91 10.48
CA ARG A 940 9.73 50.69 9.44
C ARG A 940 10.73 51.60 8.73
N ARG A 941 10.85 51.49 7.40
CA ARG A 941 11.24 52.61 6.55
C ARG A 941 10.38 52.67 5.30
N ILE A 942 9.51 53.67 5.32
CA ILE A 942 8.77 54.20 4.17
C ILE A 942 9.77 54.70 3.11
N GLY A 943 9.48 54.40 1.84
CA GLY A 943 9.98 55.05 0.62
C GLY A 943 9.56 54.21 -0.59
N LYS A 944 8.47 54.54 -1.31
CA LYS A 944 8.50 55.27 -2.60
C LYS A 944 9.73 54.87 -3.42
N GLU A 945 9.59 54.02 -4.43
CA GLU A 945 8.96 54.26 -5.75
C GLU A 945 8.54 52.95 -6.42
#